data_AF-A0A2E3X0M2-F1
#
_entry.id   AF-A0A2E3X0M2-F1
#
_cell.length_a   1.000
_cell.length_b   1.000
_cell.length_c   1.000
_cell.angle_alpha   90.00
_cell.angle_beta   90.00
_cell.angle_gamma   90.00
#
_symmetry.space_group_name_H-M   'P 1'
#
loop_
_entity.id
_entity.type
_entity.pdbx_description
1 polymer ?
#
loop_
_entity_poly.entity_id
_entity_poly.type
_entity_poly.pdbx_seq_one_letter_code
_entity_poly.pdbx_strand_id
1 'polypeptide(L)'
;MDKREAIHPASMRRLTSILLGLLFLGLSAAPILSVTASQNITSNTVWSGSHVVDQAVIVAQGATLTIAAGADIEVSEDVTITIQGNLVIEGTENNPSEIYGTFRYPTSDRPVWQGFRVDSSGSAVIGQSSITHSRGGFDVAGDLSITAGMNPLVEGAQIGYRIDGGSLSVPSDSSLRCTDSAIACLSLASTSAEVPLVEATNSSAIVLLNPDGNLTALELIGDDIGIGVQIHGGANLSVTHLNLTDANVGVSQTGAADTWIGSIHLTGENGIVVDWSSSSGGVIDNIVTTSGGTVREAIHTEGVVDGFVANVTVTGSGVYPALHLGVDGSIDIHSFTGTGFSEGVMLRGSGTANLDEVDLSVSNRLIDTIGAATLHLSNSDWVTTGKFGTLASASSILIGVNMSGTSAVEDGLELITGDHHLENVLLERPYTASDRASTGLRCIWSDTDLTSVQLIGWHRGAVLEQDAHVTARHLNISGGGRDGGTSVMVDGGSFQATSLHTEDADHGIEVLNGSSLWEDGPSVHIDQWTAADHRDITLLMSDETSVTVRNLPTFQTTATYDAFGDGLLFWGGSSSGRVSVSESHHLIEHDLIVQDLGGQAVFGAEVESLGFNTTSATDGSVTLPILETGHTAVTATSGGIGTTQMTDSSSSVIQIPLLPTSGDWRISSGNTAILQDGNFTIPGDLIIESGAALYLVRATLMLNSNTFYTSEGGQLFGEDGSIIGGAGSHGSVFPPLAYSGDLTVDQPVEVNCTENATADGNFLSPLTIGPDCTLTVHGSVNGDVILSTGAS
;
A
#
# COMPACT_ATOMS: atom_id res chain seq x y z
N MET A 1 102.52 1.94 15.18
CA MET A 1 102.84 0.79 14.31
C MET A 1 101.55 0.42 13.59
N ASP A 2 101.10 1.15 12.58
CA ASP A 2 101.75 1.57 11.33
C ASP A 2 101.79 0.43 10.29
N LYS A 3 100.97 0.58 9.25
CA LYS A 3 101.11 -0.06 7.94
C LYS A 3 100.74 0.96 6.85
N ARG A 4 101.79 1.61 6.35
CA ARG A 4 102.02 2.13 4.98
C ARG A 4 101.63 1.08 3.92
N GLU A 5 101.38 1.34 2.64
CA GLU A 5 101.46 2.48 1.70
C GLU A 5 100.79 1.97 0.39
N ALA A 6 100.35 2.87 -0.50
CA ALA A 6 100.74 2.93 -1.93
C ALA A 6 99.63 3.43 -2.87
N ILE A 7 100.07 4.33 -3.75
CA ILE A 7 99.32 5.21 -4.66
C ILE A 7 99.16 4.56 -6.05
N HIS A 8 98.08 4.96 -6.74
CA HIS A 8 97.62 4.69 -8.12
C HIS A 8 98.69 4.63 -9.24
N PRO A 9 98.30 4.11 -10.44
CA PRO A 9 97.93 5.06 -11.49
C PRO A 9 96.63 4.70 -12.22
N ALA A 10 95.68 5.64 -12.10
CA ALA A 10 94.51 5.80 -12.94
C ALA A 10 94.86 6.74 -14.09
N SER A 11 94.96 6.25 -15.33
CA SER A 11 94.90 7.17 -16.49
C SER A 11 94.44 6.55 -17.82
N MET A 12 94.25 5.23 -17.93
CA MET A 12 93.96 4.60 -19.23
C MET A 12 92.56 3.96 -19.37
N ARG A 13 91.67 4.12 -18.37
CA ARG A 13 90.24 3.69 -18.44
C ARG A 13 89.22 4.84 -18.55
N ARG A 14 89.67 6.10 -18.47
CA ARG A 14 88.78 7.27 -18.53
C ARG A 14 88.44 7.73 -19.97
N LEU A 15 89.26 7.44 -20.97
CA LEU A 15 88.95 7.89 -22.35
C LEU A 15 87.85 7.06 -23.04
N THR A 16 87.76 5.75 -22.77
CA THR A 16 86.71 4.88 -23.35
C THR A 16 85.35 5.04 -22.66
N SER A 17 85.34 5.46 -21.39
CA SER A 17 84.10 5.74 -20.64
C SER A 17 83.50 7.11 -20.98
N ILE A 18 84.32 8.07 -21.40
CA ILE A 18 83.87 9.40 -21.83
C ILE A 18 83.34 9.35 -23.27
N LEU A 19 83.91 8.53 -24.15
CA LEU A 19 83.44 8.38 -25.54
C LEU A 19 82.10 7.62 -25.64
N LEU A 20 81.84 6.67 -24.74
CA LEU A 20 80.55 5.95 -24.66
C LEU A 20 79.48 6.78 -23.93
N GLY A 21 79.88 7.63 -22.96
CA GLY A 21 78.99 8.61 -22.33
C GLY A 21 78.57 9.75 -23.27
N LEU A 22 79.48 10.22 -24.14
CA LEU A 22 79.16 11.24 -25.15
C LEU A 22 78.32 10.69 -26.33
N LEU A 23 78.36 9.37 -26.59
CA LEU A 23 77.53 8.73 -27.62
C LEU A 23 76.07 8.49 -27.14
N PHE A 24 75.85 8.36 -25.82
CA PHE A 24 74.51 8.27 -25.22
C PHE A 24 73.87 9.63 -24.89
N LEU A 25 74.64 10.72 -24.76
CA LEU A 25 74.10 12.08 -24.65
C LEU A 25 73.61 12.67 -25.99
N GLY A 26 73.82 11.97 -27.11
CA GLY A 26 73.43 12.41 -28.46
C GLY A 26 72.04 11.94 -28.94
N LEU A 27 71.35 11.07 -28.19
CA LEU A 27 70.03 10.55 -28.55
C LEU A 27 69.05 10.67 -27.36
N SER A 28 68.56 11.88 -27.08
CA SER A 28 67.24 12.12 -26.44
C SER A 28 66.91 13.60 -26.19
N ALA A 29 67.60 14.57 -26.79
CA ALA A 29 67.12 15.95 -26.79
C ALA A 29 66.08 16.12 -27.91
N ALA A 30 64.89 15.54 -27.74
CA ALA A 30 63.73 16.05 -28.46
C ALA A 30 63.53 17.51 -28.00
N PRO A 31 63.37 18.49 -28.91
CA PRO A 31 63.09 19.85 -28.51
C PRO A 31 61.76 19.85 -27.74
N ILE A 32 61.79 20.26 -26.47
CA ILE A 32 60.59 20.63 -25.74
C ILE A 32 60.05 21.87 -26.45
N LEU A 33 58.93 21.72 -27.17
CA LEU A 33 58.22 22.83 -27.77
C LEU A 33 57.34 23.45 -26.68
N SER A 34 57.75 24.61 -26.19
CA SER A 34 56.94 25.44 -25.31
C SER A 34 56.05 26.35 -26.16
N VAL A 35 54.73 26.20 -26.06
CA VAL A 35 53.81 27.28 -26.43
C VAL A 35 54.00 28.37 -25.36
N THR A 36 54.13 29.64 -25.75
CA THR A 36 54.47 30.76 -24.83
C THR A 36 53.59 32.00 -25.03
N ALA A 37 52.57 31.90 -25.88
CA ALA A 37 51.55 32.91 -26.16
C ALA A 37 50.25 32.22 -26.58
N SER A 38 49.08 32.80 -26.28
CA SER A 38 47.78 32.25 -26.70
C SER A 38 47.81 31.94 -28.18
N GLN A 39 47.68 30.65 -28.50
CA GLN A 39 47.97 30.13 -29.83
C GLN A 39 46.65 29.83 -30.53
N ASN A 40 46.44 30.49 -31.66
CA ASN A 40 45.35 30.20 -32.57
C ASN A 40 45.88 29.24 -33.65
N ILE A 41 45.47 27.98 -33.60
CA ILE A 41 45.81 26.95 -34.58
C ILE A 41 44.88 27.14 -35.78
N THR A 42 45.38 27.84 -36.81
CA THR A 42 44.62 28.17 -38.03
C THR A 42 44.95 27.27 -39.22
N SER A 43 45.83 26.29 -39.04
CA SER A 43 46.19 25.27 -40.04
C SER A 43 46.48 23.95 -39.34
N ASN A 44 46.36 22.83 -40.07
CA ASN A 44 46.59 21.50 -39.52
C ASN A 44 47.96 21.41 -38.81
N THR A 45 47.94 20.99 -37.56
CA THR A 45 49.09 20.99 -36.64
C THR A 45 49.16 19.65 -35.92
N VAL A 46 50.36 19.10 -35.77
CA VAL A 46 50.60 17.82 -35.08
C VAL A 46 51.46 18.08 -33.84
N TRP A 47 51.01 17.61 -32.68
CA TRP A 47 51.78 17.53 -31.44
C TRP A 47 52.28 16.11 -31.24
N SER A 48 53.59 15.92 -31.28
CA SER A 48 54.27 14.64 -31.04
C SER A 48 55.39 14.80 -30.00
N GLY A 49 55.62 13.80 -29.14
CA GLY A 49 56.58 13.89 -28.04
C GLY A 49 56.09 14.81 -26.91
N SER A 50 57.01 15.39 -26.14
CA SER A 50 56.64 16.26 -25.01
C SER A 50 56.33 17.70 -25.45
N HIS A 51 55.18 18.24 -25.02
CA HIS A 51 54.76 19.63 -25.25
C HIS A 51 54.35 20.28 -23.93
N VAL A 52 54.58 21.58 -23.80
CA VAL A 52 54.08 22.39 -22.67
C VAL A 52 53.13 23.46 -23.21
N VAL A 53 51.92 23.49 -22.67
CA VAL A 53 50.85 24.43 -23.00
C VAL A 53 50.61 25.36 -21.82
N ASP A 54 51.18 26.57 -21.88
CA ASP A 54 51.14 27.54 -20.78
C ASP A 54 50.05 28.63 -20.93
N GLN A 55 49.37 28.66 -22.07
CA GLN A 55 48.31 29.62 -22.41
C GLN A 55 47.20 28.95 -23.23
N ALA A 56 46.02 29.58 -23.24
CA ALA A 56 44.85 29.08 -23.96
C ALA A 56 45.13 28.84 -25.45
N VAL A 57 44.67 27.68 -25.94
CA VAL A 57 44.79 27.25 -27.34
C VAL A 57 43.40 27.25 -27.96
N ILE A 58 43.28 27.83 -29.16
CA ILE A 58 42.05 27.77 -29.96
C ILE A 58 42.39 27.05 -31.27
N VAL A 59 41.70 25.95 -31.55
CA VAL A 59 41.75 25.28 -32.86
C VAL A 59 40.65 25.87 -33.71
N ALA A 60 41.02 26.76 -34.63
CA ALA A 60 40.06 27.49 -35.45
C ALA A 60 39.30 26.56 -36.42
N GLN A 61 38.12 26.99 -36.85
CA GLN A 61 37.34 26.27 -37.85
C GLN A 61 38.14 26.01 -39.12
N GLY A 62 38.10 24.76 -39.62
CA GLY A 62 38.85 24.31 -40.79
C GLY A 62 40.29 23.87 -40.53
N ALA A 63 40.79 24.00 -39.29
CA ALA A 63 42.06 23.44 -38.86
C ALA A 63 41.85 22.16 -38.03
N THR A 64 42.84 21.27 -38.07
CA THR A 64 42.91 20.08 -37.21
C THR A 64 44.13 20.13 -36.30
N LEU A 65 43.94 19.92 -35.00
CA LEU A 65 45.01 19.59 -34.07
C LEU A 65 45.06 18.06 -33.90
N THR A 66 46.21 17.46 -34.21
CA THR A 66 46.47 16.03 -34.00
C THR A 66 47.46 15.84 -32.85
N ILE A 67 47.05 15.15 -31.79
CA ILE A 67 47.93 14.67 -30.72
C ILE A 67 48.36 13.24 -31.08
N ALA A 68 49.63 13.06 -31.43
CA ALA A 68 50.16 11.79 -31.90
C ALA A 68 50.26 10.74 -30.78
N ALA A 69 50.25 9.45 -31.13
CA ALA A 69 50.41 8.36 -30.17
C ALA A 69 51.70 8.51 -29.33
N GLY A 70 51.61 8.34 -28.01
CA GLY A 70 52.74 8.50 -27.09
C GLY A 70 53.16 9.96 -26.86
N ALA A 71 52.36 10.94 -27.30
CA ALA A 71 52.58 12.33 -26.93
C ALA A 71 52.34 12.55 -25.43
N ASP A 72 53.05 13.53 -24.90
CA ASP A 72 53.16 13.85 -23.47
C ASP A 72 52.92 15.36 -23.33
N ILE A 73 51.70 15.75 -22.98
CA ILE A 73 51.23 17.14 -23.02
C ILE A 73 51.03 17.66 -21.61
N GLU A 74 51.93 18.53 -21.17
CA GLU A 74 51.85 19.25 -19.91
C GLU A 74 51.05 20.54 -20.09
N VAL A 75 49.95 20.71 -19.36
CA VAL A 75 49.08 21.89 -19.42
C VAL A 75 49.18 22.69 -18.12
N SER A 76 49.40 24.00 -18.23
CA SER A 76 49.47 24.88 -17.05
C SER A 76 48.11 25.20 -16.45
N GLU A 77 48.15 25.76 -15.24
CA GLU A 77 46.95 26.12 -14.48
C GLU A 77 45.98 27.03 -15.27
N ASP A 78 44.67 26.76 -15.15
CA ASP A 78 43.58 27.52 -15.75
C ASP A 78 43.59 27.64 -17.29
N VAL A 79 44.44 26.87 -17.97
CA VAL A 79 44.47 26.83 -19.44
C VAL A 79 43.30 26.01 -19.98
N THR A 80 42.65 26.53 -21.03
CA THR A 80 41.62 25.83 -21.81
C THR A 80 42.12 25.54 -23.21
N ILE A 81 41.80 24.36 -23.74
CA ILE A 81 41.98 24.03 -25.16
C ILE A 81 40.61 24.04 -25.82
N THR A 82 40.31 25.08 -26.61
CA THR A 82 39.02 25.27 -27.29
C THR A 82 39.09 24.75 -28.72
N ILE A 83 38.14 23.89 -29.09
CA ILE A 83 38.07 23.24 -30.40
C ILE A 83 36.87 23.79 -31.17
N GLN A 84 37.14 24.62 -32.18
CA GLN A 84 36.15 25.11 -33.16
C GLN A 84 36.29 24.42 -34.53
N GLY A 85 37.46 23.83 -34.79
CA GLY A 85 37.77 22.93 -35.91
C GLY A 85 37.76 21.47 -35.46
N ASN A 86 38.86 20.74 -35.65
CA ASN A 86 38.93 19.31 -35.27
C ASN A 86 40.06 19.02 -34.28
N LEU A 87 39.81 18.15 -33.31
CA LEU A 87 40.81 17.50 -32.46
C LEU A 87 40.89 16.02 -32.82
N VAL A 88 42.09 15.48 -32.99
CA VAL A 88 42.33 14.04 -33.16
C VAL A 88 43.39 13.60 -32.17
N ILE A 89 43.09 12.64 -31.30
CA ILE A 89 44.07 11.99 -30.42
C ILE A 89 44.33 10.59 -30.98
N GLU A 90 45.54 10.32 -31.45
CA GLU A 90 45.90 9.08 -32.16
C GLU A 90 46.48 7.99 -31.24
N GLY A 91 46.38 8.15 -29.93
CA GLY A 91 46.88 7.17 -28.97
C GLY A 91 46.30 5.77 -29.20
N THR A 92 47.09 4.76 -28.87
CA THR A 92 46.73 3.34 -29.01
C THR A 92 46.90 2.64 -27.66
N GLU A 93 46.28 1.47 -27.48
CA GLU A 93 46.41 0.68 -26.24
C GLU A 93 47.87 0.47 -25.79
N ASN A 94 48.78 0.22 -26.73
CA ASN A 94 50.21 0.01 -26.46
C ASN A 94 51.05 1.29 -26.37
N ASN A 95 50.47 2.44 -26.74
CA ASN A 95 51.16 3.74 -26.78
C ASN A 95 50.12 4.87 -26.59
N PRO A 96 49.58 5.02 -25.37
CA PRO A 96 48.55 6.02 -25.07
C PRO A 96 49.12 7.44 -25.17
N SER A 97 48.25 8.43 -25.37
CA SER A 97 48.63 9.85 -25.24
C SER A 97 48.37 10.31 -23.81
N GLU A 98 49.34 10.98 -23.20
CA GLU A 98 49.25 11.51 -21.84
C GLU A 98 49.02 13.03 -21.90
N ILE A 99 47.94 13.52 -21.31
CA ILE A 99 47.61 14.95 -21.22
C ILE A 99 47.31 15.27 -19.76
N TYR A 100 48.11 16.10 -19.10
CA TYR A 100 47.98 16.33 -17.66
C TYR A 100 48.26 17.77 -17.27
N GLY A 101 47.59 18.20 -16.20
CA GLY A 101 47.91 19.45 -15.54
C GLY A 101 49.06 19.30 -14.55
N THR A 102 50.12 20.11 -14.64
CA THR A 102 51.21 20.09 -13.65
C THR A 102 51.09 21.19 -12.61
N PHE A 103 51.41 20.80 -11.39
CA PHE A 103 51.20 21.61 -10.20
C PHE A 103 52.43 22.40 -9.77
N ARG A 104 52.20 23.61 -9.22
CA ARG A 104 53.15 24.39 -8.41
C ARG A 104 52.59 24.66 -6.99
N TYR A 105 52.55 23.68 -6.05
CA TYR A 105 52.65 23.78 -4.54
C TYR A 105 51.78 22.81 -3.69
N PRO A 106 52.33 21.92 -2.84
CA PRO A 106 51.86 20.54 -2.56
C PRO A 106 50.61 20.34 -1.64
N THR A 107 49.46 21.01 -1.80
CA THR A 107 48.33 20.83 -0.84
C THR A 107 46.88 20.81 -1.38
N SER A 108 46.61 20.52 -2.65
CA SER A 108 45.21 20.43 -3.11
C SER A 108 45.00 19.45 -4.26
N ASP A 109 44.02 18.56 -4.07
CA ASP A 109 43.56 17.52 -5.01
C ASP A 109 42.60 18.11 -6.07
N ARG A 110 42.84 19.36 -6.48
CA ARG A 110 41.89 20.13 -7.31
C ARG A 110 42.27 20.09 -8.79
N PRO A 111 41.29 20.23 -9.70
CA PRO A 111 41.56 20.41 -11.12
C PRO A 111 42.52 21.57 -11.37
N VAL A 112 43.53 21.33 -12.21
CA VAL A 112 44.62 22.28 -12.47
C VAL A 112 44.33 23.08 -13.74
N TRP A 113 43.81 22.46 -14.80
CA TRP A 113 43.50 23.12 -16.06
C TRP A 113 42.03 22.91 -16.44
N GLN A 114 41.50 23.64 -17.43
CA GLN A 114 40.06 23.64 -17.70
C GLN A 114 39.57 22.41 -18.49
N GLY A 115 40.44 21.78 -19.28
CA GLY A 115 40.06 20.68 -20.16
C GLY A 115 39.98 21.00 -21.65
N PHE A 116 39.46 20.04 -22.40
CA PHE A 116 39.06 20.22 -23.80
C PHE A 116 37.63 20.74 -23.87
N ARG A 117 37.45 21.92 -24.46
CA ARG A 117 36.13 22.48 -24.77
C ARG A 117 35.87 22.35 -26.26
N VAL A 118 34.90 21.53 -26.65
CA VAL A 118 34.47 21.37 -28.04
C VAL A 118 33.24 22.26 -28.27
N ASP A 119 33.43 23.38 -28.95
CA ASP A 119 32.32 24.28 -29.28
C ASP A 119 31.40 23.64 -30.34
N SER A 120 30.20 24.17 -30.51
CA SER A 120 29.18 23.66 -31.47
C SER A 120 29.61 23.48 -32.92
N SER A 121 30.69 24.14 -33.37
CA SER A 121 31.25 23.95 -34.72
C SER A 121 32.39 22.93 -34.78
N GLY A 122 32.87 22.49 -33.62
CA GLY A 122 34.04 21.64 -33.47
C GLY A 122 33.71 20.16 -33.40
N SER A 123 34.71 19.34 -33.69
CA SER A 123 34.64 17.88 -33.51
C SER A 123 35.91 17.34 -32.84
N ALA A 124 35.77 16.24 -32.11
CA ALA A 124 36.87 15.53 -31.48
C ALA A 124 36.79 14.02 -31.74
N VAL A 125 37.90 13.41 -32.14
CA VAL A 125 38.08 11.96 -32.30
C VAL A 125 39.17 11.49 -31.34
N ILE A 126 38.81 10.67 -30.36
CA ILE A 126 39.67 10.32 -29.24
C ILE A 126 40.09 8.85 -29.33
N GLY A 127 41.40 8.61 -29.43
CA GLY A 127 42.02 7.30 -29.28
C GLY A 127 42.30 6.96 -27.82
N GLN A 128 43.24 6.05 -27.56
CA GLN A 128 43.64 5.74 -26.19
C GLN A 128 44.39 6.93 -25.56
N SER A 129 43.83 7.52 -24.52
CA SER A 129 44.46 8.63 -23.80
C SER A 129 44.24 8.55 -22.29
N SER A 130 45.10 9.24 -21.56
CA SER A 130 45.00 9.51 -20.14
C SER A 130 44.98 11.03 -19.97
N ILE A 131 43.87 11.55 -19.46
CA ILE A 131 43.61 12.99 -19.29
C ILE A 131 43.46 13.25 -17.80
N THR A 132 44.44 13.90 -17.18
CA THR A 132 44.46 14.01 -15.71
C THR A 132 44.42 15.46 -15.20
N HIS A 133 43.83 15.62 -14.02
CA HIS A 133 43.75 16.89 -13.27
C HIS A 133 43.12 18.05 -14.07
N SER A 134 42.08 17.74 -14.84
CA SER A 134 41.34 18.71 -15.67
C SER A 134 39.99 19.06 -15.05
N ARG A 135 39.45 20.27 -15.27
CA ARG A 135 38.14 20.64 -14.71
C ARG A 135 37.03 19.83 -15.37
N GLY A 136 37.05 19.77 -16.69
CA GLY A 136 36.36 18.73 -17.46
C GLY A 136 37.37 17.97 -18.30
N GLY A 137 37.23 16.65 -18.44
CA GLY A 137 38.02 15.93 -19.46
C GLY A 137 37.63 16.46 -20.85
N PHE A 138 36.33 16.36 -21.14
CA PHE A 138 35.71 16.95 -22.32
C PHE A 138 34.41 17.69 -21.95
N ASP A 139 34.30 18.93 -22.43
CA ASP A 139 33.09 19.75 -22.38
C ASP A 139 32.61 20.00 -23.81
N VAL A 140 31.50 19.36 -24.21
CA VAL A 140 31.13 19.16 -25.62
C VAL A 140 29.77 19.77 -25.93
N ALA A 141 29.79 20.79 -26.79
CA ALA A 141 28.63 21.33 -27.48
C ALA A 141 28.62 20.98 -28.99
N GLY A 142 29.74 20.46 -29.52
CA GLY A 142 29.89 19.94 -30.88
C GLY A 142 29.82 18.41 -30.93
N ASP A 143 30.73 17.77 -31.66
CA ASP A 143 30.76 16.30 -31.80
C ASP A 143 31.95 15.67 -31.05
N LEU A 144 31.70 14.62 -30.27
CA LEU A 144 32.74 13.78 -29.66
C LEU A 144 32.58 12.32 -30.11
N SER A 145 33.67 11.72 -30.57
CA SER A 145 33.70 10.31 -30.95
C SER A 145 34.91 9.59 -30.37
N ILE A 146 34.68 8.36 -29.90
CA ILE A 146 35.75 7.46 -29.47
C ILE A 146 36.15 6.58 -30.64
N THR A 147 37.46 6.35 -30.79
CA THR A 147 38.00 5.45 -31.81
C THR A 147 37.70 4.01 -31.42
N ALA A 148 37.31 3.17 -32.39
CA ALA A 148 36.97 1.76 -32.13
C ALA A 148 38.11 1.01 -31.41
N GLY A 149 37.73 0.20 -30.43
CA GLY A 149 38.61 -0.56 -29.55
C GLY A 149 39.41 0.26 -28.53
N MET A 150 39.07 1.54 -28.29
CA MET A 150 39.81 2.42 -27.38
C MET A 150 38.99 2.78 -26.14
N ASN A 151 39.69 2.96 -25.01
CA ASN A 151 39.06 3.18 -23.70
C ASN A 151 39.75 4.32 -22.95
N PRO A 152 39.56 5.59 -23.37
CA PRO A 152 40.22 6.73 -22.77
C PRO A 152 39.85 6.90 -21.29
N LEU A 153 40.84 7.26 -20.48
CA LEU A 153 40.73 7.53 -19.05
C LEU A 153 40.76 9.03 -18.77
N VAL A 154 39.81 9.51 -17.97
CA VAL A 154 39.84 10.83 -17.34
C VAL A 154 40.01 10.68 -15.83
N GLU A 155 41.06 11.28 -15.25
CA GLU A 155 41.38 11.16 -13.83
C GLU A 155 41.38 12.52 -13.13
N GLY A 156 40.79 12.60 -11.93
CA GLY A 156 40.84 13.80 -11.08
C GLY A 156 40.12 15.00 -11.69
N ALA A 157 38.96 14.76 -12.31
CA ALA A 157 38.15 15.80 -12.95
C ALA A 157 36.91 16.20 -12.15
N GLN A 158 36.29 17.36 -12.44
CA GLN A 158 34.95 17.62 -11.90
C GLN A 158 33.92 16.75 -12.62
N ILE A 159 33.94 16.78 -13.95
CA ILE A 159 33.13 15.92 -14.81
C ILE A 159 34.04 15.32 -15.86
N GLY A 160 34.00 14.00 -16.07
CA GLY A 160 34.83 13.34 -17.08
C GLY A 160 34.45 13.79 -18.49
N TYR A 161 33.21 13.49 -18.87
CA TYR A 161 32.62 13.78 -20.17
C TYR A 161 31.29 14.53 -19.97
N ARG A 162 31.25 15.82 -20.31
CA ARG A 162 30.02 16.63 -20.30
C ARG A 162 29.57 16.88 -21.73
N ILE A 163 28.38 16.39 -22.08
CA ILE A 163 27.76 16.61 -23.40
C ILE A 163 26.48 17.43 -23.20
N ASP A 164 26.47 18.65 -23.72
CA ASP A 164 25.34 19.59 -23.60
C ASP A 164 24.98 20.11 -25.00
N GLY A 165 23.89 19.56 -25.57
CA GLY A 165 23.42 19.90 -26.92
C GLY A 165 24.24 19.34 -28.10
N GLY A 166 25.42 18.77 -27.85
CA GLY A 166 26.30 18.12 -28.84
C GLY A 166 25.95 16.66 -29.13
N SER A 167 26.84 15.94 -29.81
CA SER A 167 26.73 14.49 -30.06
C SER A 167 27.87 13.69 -29.43
N LEU A 168 27.58 12.45 -29.02
CA LEU A 168 28.54 11.49 -28.49
C LEU A 168 28.39 10.15 -29.25
N SER A 169 29.48 9.65 -29.81
CA SER A 169 29.54 8.35 -30.49
C SER A 169 30.61 7.46 -29.88
N VAL A 170 30.19 6.36 -29.26
CA VAL A 170 31.08 5.34 -28.66
C VAL A 170 30.87 4.00 -29.36
N PRO A 171 31.87 3.45 -30.08
CA PRO A 171 31.76 2.14 -30.73
C PRO A 171 31.54 1.00 -29.74
N SER A 172 30.88 -0.08 -30.18
CA SER A 172 30.47 -1.22 -29.32
C SER A 172 31.58 -1.94 -28.56
N ASP A 173 32.84 -1.77 -28.97
CA ASP A 173 34.04 -2.36 -28.38
C ASP A 173 34.88 -1.33 -27.60
N SER A 174 34.29 -0.19 -27.25
CA SER A 174 34.95 0.96 -26.60
C SER A 174 34.17 1.39 -25.36
N SER A 175 34.84 2.06 -24.42
CA SER A 175 34.25 2.56 -23.17
C SER A 175 34.67 3.99 -22.83
N LEU A 176 33.92 4.60 -21.92
CA LEU A 176 34.30 5.83 -21.23
C LEU A 176 34.73 5.50 -19.81
N ARG A 177 35.93 5.90 -19.41
CA ARG A 177 36.48 5.55 -18.09
C ARG A 177 36.84 6.79 -17.30
N CYS A 178 36.46 6.84 -16.03
CA CYS A 178 36.86 7.91 -15.13
C CYS A 178 37.30 7.40 -13.76
N THR A 179 38.24 8.11 -13.16
CA THR A 179 38.67 7.92 -11.77
C THR A 179 38.66 9.27 -11.06
N ASP A 180 38.25 9.32 -9.79
CA ASP A 180 38.27 10.54 -8.98
C ASP A 180 37.45 11.70 -9.58
N SER A 181 36.28 11.39 -10.17
CA SER A 181 35.38 12.43 -10.70
C SER A 181 34.52 13.04 -9.60
N ALA A 182 34.65 14.36 -9.38
CA ALA A 182 34.00 15.05 -8.26
C ALA A 182 32.48 15.27 -8.43
N ILE A 183 31.93 15.07 -9.62
CA ILE A 183 30.48 15.18 -9.90
C ILE A 183 30.00 13.92 -10.61
N ALA A 184 30.51 13.63 -11.81
CA ALA A 184 30.12 12.44 -12.58
C ALA A 184 31.17 12.06 -13.62
N CYS A 185 31.25 10.78 -14.00
CA CYS A 185 32.05 10.37 -15.15
C CYS A 185 31.41 10.86 -16.46
N LEU A 186 30.12 10.61 -16.66
CA LEU A 186 29.36 11.09 -17.82
C LEU A 186 28.22 12.00 -17.35
N SER A 187 28.09 13.18 -17.95
CA SER A 187 26.93 14.05 -17.77
C SER A 187 26.33 14.43 -19.12
N LEU A 188 25.01 14.24 -19.25
CA LEU A 188 24.25 14.55 -20.46
C LEU A 188 23.19 15.60 -20.17
N ALA A 189 23.02 16.54 -21.09
CA ALA A 189 21.95 17.54 -21.12
C ALA A 189 21.55 17.83 -22.57
N SER A 190 20.25 18.01 -22.83
CA SER A 190 19.74 18.39 -24.16
C SER A 190 20.27 17.54 -25.32
N THR A 191 20.53 16.25 -25.10
CA THR A 191 21.17 15.35 -26.07
C THR A 191 20.74 13.90 -25.85
N SER A 192 21.03 13.04 -26.83
CA SER A 192 20.84 11.60 -26.74
C SER A 192 22.14 10.88 -27.09
N ALA A 193 22.53 9.91 -26.26
CA ALA A 193 23.73 9.12 -26.47
C ALA A 193 23.45 7.63 -26.29
N GLU A 194 24.11 6.81 -27.11
CA GLU A 194 24.22 5.36 -26.92
C GLU A 194 25.66 5.04 -26.55
N VAL A 195 25.88 4.47 -25.36
CA VAL A 195 27.22 4.18 -24.83
C VAL A 195 27.27 2.72 -24.38
N PRO A 196 28.15 1.88 -24.95
CA PRO A 196 28.23 0.48 -24.55
C PRO A 196 28.63 0.31 -23.09
N LEU A 197 29.67 1.03 -22.64
CA LEU A 197 30.21 0.91 -21.30
C LEU A 197 30.69 2.25 -20.75
N VAL A 198 30.29 2.56 -19.52
CA VAL A 198 30.88 3.62 -18.69
C VAL A 198 31.40 2.99 -17.41
N GLU A 199 32.67 3.22 -17.10
CA GLU A 199 33.31 2.78 -15.86
C GLU A 199 33.70 4.01 -15.03
N ALA A 200 33.32 4.03 -13.76
CA ALA A 200 33.76 5.04 -12.80
C ALA A 200 34.32 4.39 -11.53
N THR A 201 35.41 4.94 -11.02
CA THR A 201 36.01 4.53 -9.73
C THR A 201 36.24 5.73 -8.83
N ASN A 202 36.00 5.59 -7.52
CA ASN A 202 36.17 6.65 -6.51
C ASN A 202 35.55 7.99 -6.95
N SER A 203 34.34 7.92 -7.49
CA SER A 203 33.69 9.05 -8.19
C SER A 203 32.34 9.36 -7.57
N SER A 204 31.93 10.62 -7.63
CA SER A 204 30.63 11.02 -7.08
C SER A 204 29.45 10.40 -7.83
N ALA A 205 29.58 10.20 -9.14
CA ALA A 205 28.62 9.40 -9.90
C ALA A 205 29.21 8.75 -11.17
N ILE A 206 28.58 7.67 -11.65
CA ILE A 206 28.87 7.14 -12.99
C ILE A 206 28.22 8.06 -14.02
N VAL A 207 26.91 8.29 -13.88
CA VAL A 207 26.11 9.08 -14.82
C VAL A 207 25.28 10.12 -14.09
N LEU A 208 25.28 11.34 -14.62
CA LEU A 208 24.37 12.43 -14.27
C LEU A 208 23.53 12.85 -15.48
N LEU A 209 22.23 12.55 -15.45
CA LEU A 209 21.28 13.03 -16.43
C LEU A 209 20.59 14.31 -15.94
N ASN A 210 20.78 15.36 -16.72
CA ASN A 210 20.05 16.63 -16.57
C ASN A 210 18.79 16.60 -17.46
N PRO A 211 17.86 17.57 -17.30
CA PRO A 211 16.67 17.66 -18.15
C PRO A 211 17.01 17.57 -19.64
N ASP A 212 16.17 16.86 -20.40
CA ASP A 212 16.32 16.56 -21.83
C ASP A 212 17.57 15.73 -22.19
N GLY A 213 18.29 15.18 -21.20
CA GLY A 213 19.35 14.20 -21.40
C GLY A 213 18.80 12.78 -21.59
N ASN A 214 19.27 12.06 -22.60
CA ASN A 214 18.85 10.69 -22.89
C ASN A 214 20.06 9.77 -22.99
N LEU A 215 20.07 8.68 -22.23
CA LEU A 215 21.12 7.67 -22.29
C LEU A 215 20.55 6.28 -22.52
N THR A 216 21.07 5.61 -23.54
CA THR A 216 20.99 4.15 -23.65
C THR A 216 22.37 3.57 -23.37
N ALA A 217 22.49 2.66 -22.42
CA ALA A 217 23.75 1.96 -22.15
C ALA A 217 23.57 0.46 -21.99
N LEU A 218 24.57 -0.30 -22.47
CA LEU A 218 24.59 -1.74 -22.24
C LEU A 218 25.01 -2.02 -20.79
N GLU A 219 26.07 -1.38 -20.33
CA GLU A 219 26.64 -1.64 -19.01
C GLU A 219 27.17 -0.35 -18.37
N LEU A 220 26.91 -0.17 -17.08
CA LEU A 220 27.48 0.87 -16.23
C LEU A 220 28.17 0.18 -15.05
N ILE A 221 29.42 0.53 -14.79
CA ILE A 221 30.22 -0.06 -13.70
C ILE A 221 30.70 1.04 -12.76
N GLY A 222 30.40 0.88 -11.48
CA GLY A 222 30.84 1.75 -10.40
C GLY A 222 31.60 0.99 -9.32
N ASP A 223 32.75 1.51 -8.90
CA ASP A 223 33.53 1.03 -7.75
C ASP A 223 33.86 2.20 -6.82
N ASP A 224 33.43 2.13 -5.55
CA ASP A 224 33.49 3.23 -4.58
C ASP A 224 32.83 4.50 -5.14
N ILE A 225 31.50 4.46 -5.27
CA ILE A 225 30.71 5.50 -5.91
C ILE A 225 29.79 6.21 -4.92
N GLY A 226 29.66 7.52 -5.07
CA GLY A 226 28.59 8.28 -4.40
C GLY A 226 27.21 7.81 -4.85
N ILE A 227 26.85 8.10 -6.10
CA ILE A 227 25.57 7.75 -6.71
C ILE A 227 25.83 7.00 -8.03
N GLY A 228 25.37 5.77 -8.21
CA GLY A 228 25.54 5.04 -9.47
C GLY A 228 25.00 5.85 -10.67
N VAL A 229 23.70 6.12 -10.66
CA VAL A 229 23.04 6.96 -11.67
C VAL A 229 22.15 8.01 -11.00
N GLN A 230 22.34 9.28 -11.37
CA GLN A 230 21.52 10.40 -10.91
C GLN A 230 20.67 10.94 -12.06
N ILE A 231 19.35 11.00 -11.86
CA ILE A 231 18.35 11.33 -12.87
C ILE A 231 17.50 12.51 -12.39
N HIS A 232 17.45 13.58 -13.19
CA HIS A 232 16.56 14.71 -12.97
C HIS A 232 15.35 14.64 -13.91
N GLY A 233 14.26 15.30 -13.51
CA GLY A 233 13.02 15.31 -14.26
C GLY A 233 13.19 15.81 -15.70
N GLY A 234 12.52 15.15 -16.65
CA GLY A 234 12.62 15.39 -18.08
C GLY A 234 13.76 14.65 -18.77
N ALA A 235 14.53 13.81 -18.06
CA ALA A 235 15.53 12.93 -18.64
C ALA A 235 14.95 11.55 -19.00
N ASN A 236 15.68 10.78 -19.82
CA ASN A 236 15.35 9.39 -20.16
C ASN A 236 16.56 8.47 -19.99
N LEU A 237 16.36 7.29 -19.40
CA LEU A 237 17.41 6.30 -19.15
C LEU A 237 16.97 4.92 -19.59
N SER A 238 17.83 4.21 -20.31
CA SER A 238 17.69 2.78 -20.62
C SER A 238 19.02 2.07 -20.41
N VAL A 239 19.16 1.30 -19.33
CA VAL A 239 20.40 0.57 -18.98
C VAL A 239 20.13 -0.92 -18.84
N THR A 240 20.89 -1.75 -19.55
CA THR A 240 20.70 -3.22 -19.43
C THR A 240 21.33 -3.77 -18.15
N HIS A 241 22.54 -3.33 -17.78
CA HIS A 241 23.27 -3.79 -16.59
C HIS A 241 23.89 -2.62 -15.82
N LEU A 242 23.59 -2.53 -14.52
CA LEU A 242 24.25 -1.63 -13.58
C LEU A 242 25.00 -2.47 -12.53
N ASN A 243 26.32 -2.39 -12.50
CA ASN A 243 27.16 -3.12 -11.56
C ASN A 243 27.80 -2.14 -10.58
N LEU A 244 27.56 -2.32 -9.28
CA LEU A 244 28.01 -1.41 -8.24
C LEU A 244 28.77 -2.17 -7.15
N THR A 245 29.96 -1.65 -6.83
CA THR A 245 30.75 -2.05 -5.66
C THR A 245 30.86 -0.86 -4.73
N ASP A 246 30.51 -1.06 -3.46
CA ASP A 246 30.65 -0.07 -2.39
C ASP A 246 30.01 1.30 -2.75
N ALA A 247 28.79 1.29 -3.31
CA ALA A 247 28.08 2.51 -3.69
C ALA A 247 27.21 3.06 -2.55
N ASN A 248 27.20 4.38 -2.32
CA ASN A 248 26.32 4.99 -1.30
C ASN A 248 24.85 5.02 -1.73
N VAL A 249 24.59 5.32 -3.00
CA VAL A 249 23.26 5.24 -3.62
C VAL A 249 23.39 4.57 -4.99
N GLY A 250 22.53 3.62 -5.33
CA GLY A 250 22.55 2.98 -6.64
C GLY A 250 21.93 3.85 -7.71
N VAL A 251 20.65 4.14 -7.59
CA VAL A 251 19.87 4.95 -8.52
C VAL A 251 19.13 6.03 -7.75
N SER A 252 19.37 7.29 -8.11
CA SER A 252 18.65 8.43 -7.54
C SER A 252 17.84 9.12 -8.62
N GLN A 253 16.52 9.24 -8.44
CA GLN A 253 15.63 9.95 -9.36
C GLN A 253 14.84 11.03 -8.65
N THR A 254 14.82 12.22 -9.26
CA THR A 254 13.98 13.34 -8.83
C THR A 254 13.11 13.84 -9.98
N GLY A 255 11.79 13.91 -9.78
CA GLY A 255 10.85 14.29 -10.84
C GLY A 255 10.50 13.17 -11.83
N ALA A 256 9.66 13.51 -12.81
CA ALA A 256 9.20 12.59 -13.85
C ALA A 256 10.29 12.32 -14.89
N ALA A 257 10.61 11.05 -15.14
CA ALA A 257 11.59 10.61 -16.13
C ALA A 257 11.23 9.20 -16.62
N ASP A 258 11.46 8.88 -17.90
CA ASP A 258 11.29 7.52 -18.40
C ASP A 258 12.57 6.74 -18.09
N THR A 259 12.55 5.94 -17.01
CA THR A 259 13.72 5.23 -16.50
C THR A 259 13.49 3.72 -16.61
N TRP A 260 14.39 3.03 -17.31
CA TRP A 260 14.45 1.57 -17.35
C TRP A 260 15.84 1.05 -16.99
N ILE A 261 15.92 0.14 -16.02
CA ILE A 261 17.13 -0.60 -15.66
C ILE A 261 16.82 -2.09 -15.62
N GLY A 262 17.48 -2.87 -16.47
CA GLY A 262 17.21 -4.31 -16.62
C GLY A 262 17.86 -5.21 -15.57
N SER A 263 18.95 -4.78 -14.93
CA SER A 263 19.55 -5.48 -13.80
C SER A 263 20.46 -4.58 -12.97
N ILE A 264 20.48 -4.80 -11.66
CA ILE A 264 21.44 -4.17 -10.73
C ILE A 264 22.18 -5.27 -9.97
N HIS A 265 23.50 -5.37 -10.16
CA HIS A 265 24.34 -6.29 -9.39
C HIS A 265 25.15 -5.53 -8.34
N LEU A 266 25.06 -6.00 -7.11
CA LEU A 266 25.65 -5.34 -5.95
C LEU A 266 26.73 -6.21 -5.32
N THR A 267 27.92 -5.65 -5.17
CA THR A 267 29.11 -6.22 -4.51
C THR A 267 29.56 -5.32 -3.36
N GLY A 268 30.17 -5.90 -2.33
CA GLY A 268 30.64 -5.11 -1.17
C GLY A 268 29.51 -4.54 -0.31
N GLU A 269 29.76 -3.41 0.35
CA GLU A 269 28.84 -2.73 1.27
C GLU A 269 28.17 -1.54 0.58
N ASN A 270 26.92 -1.71 0.17
CA ASN A 270 26.17 -0.66 -0.51
C ASN A 270 25.21 0.05 0.44
N GLY A 271 24.89 1.30 0.15
CA GLY A 271 23.91 2.09 0.89
C GLY A 271 22.48 1.82 0.44
N ILE A 272 21.85 2.80 -0.20
CA ILE A 272 20.47 2.71 -0.70
C ILE A 272 20.51 2.25 -2.16
N VAL A 273 19.78 1.21 -2.56
CA VAL A 273 19.81 0.75 -3.96
C VAL A 273 18.98 1.67 -4.86
N VAL A 274 17.73 1.93 -4.48
CA VAL A 274 16.81 2.81 -5.21
C VAL A 274 16.38 3.95 -4.28
N ASP A 275 16.64 5.19 -4.69
CA ASP A 275 16.25 6.41 -4.00
C ASP A 275 15.39 7.29 -4.93
N TRP A 276 14.10 7.34 -4.66
CA TRP A 276 13.10 8.02 -5.48
C TRP A 276 12.41 9.13 -4.69
N SER A 277 12.55 10.37 -5.16
CA SER A 277 11.95 11.52 -4.49
C SER A 277 11.11 12.34 -5.47
N SER A 278 9.81 12.49 -5.18
CA SER A 278 8.85 13.21 -6.03
C SER A 278 8.92 12.75 -7.50
N SER A 279 9.07 11.44 -7.71
CA SER A 279 9.38 10.85 -9.02
C SER A 279 8.21 10.06 -9.62
N SER A 280 8.28 9.84 -10.94
CA SER A 280 7.39 8.96 -11.72
C SER A 280 8.12 8.37 -12.92
N GLY A 281 7.63 7.24 -13.44
CA GLY A 281 8.14 6.60 -14.66
C GLY A 281 9.36 5.68 -14.47
N GLY A 282 9.65 5.30 -13.21
CA GLY A 282 10.75 4.41 -12.87
C GLY A 282 10.39 2.93 -13.00
N VAL A 283 11.16 2.17 -13.78
CA VAL A 283 11.05 0.72 -13.93
C VAL A 283 12.42 0.07 -13.70
N ILE A 284 12.55 -0.73 -12.65
CA ILE A 284 13.80 -1.42 -12.32
C ILE A 284 13.52 -2.91 -12.14
N ASP A 285 14.33 -3.75 -12.77
CA ASP A 285 14.21 -5.20 -12.70
C ASP A 285 15.53 -5.86 -12.25
N ASN A 286 15.43 -7.07 -11.71
CA ASN A 286 16.54 -7.96 -11.39
C ASN A 286 17.66 -7.30 -10.54
N ILE A 287 17.33 -6.98 -9.28
CA ILE A 287 18.27 -6.43 -8.30
C ILE A 287 18.84 -7.57 -7.45
N VAL A 288 20.16 -7.79 -7.48
CA VAL A 288 20.79 -8.92 -6.77
C VAL A 288 22.04 -8.50 -6.00
N THR A 289 22.11 -8.88 -4.72
CA THR A 289 23.37 -8.88 -3.97
C THR A 289 24.16 -10.16 -4.24
N THR A 290 25.44 -10.01 -4.58
CA THR A 290 26.37 -11.14 -4.67
C THR A 290 26.72 -11.71 -3.29
N SER A 291 27.31 -12.91 -3.24
CA SER A 291 27.69 -13.55 -1.98
C SER A 291 28.62 -12.67 -1.15
N GLY A 292 28.15 -12.24 0.03
CA GLY A 292 28.88 -11.36 0.94
C GLY A 292 28.64 -9.87 0.70
N GLY A 293 27.91 -9.51 -0.35
CA GLY A 293 27.42 -8.14 -0.56
C GLY A 293 26.25 -7.82 0.37
N THR A 294 26.18 -6.57 0.83
CA THR A 294 25.08 -6.09 1.67
C THR A 294 24.55 -4.74 1.19
N VAL A 295 23.32 -4.42 1.57
CA VAL A 295 22.70 -3.11 1.37
C VAL A 295 22.26 -2.51 2.71
N ARG A 296 22.23 -1.19 2.83
CA ARG A 296 21.54 -0.54 3.95
C ARG A 296 20.05 -0.63 3.74
N GLU A 297 19.56 -0.18 2.59
CA GLU A 297 18.13 -0.14 2.27
C GLU A 297 17.94 -0.51 0.81
N ALA A 298 16.92 -1.33 0.52
CA ALA A 298 16.68 -1.76 -0.85
C ALA A 298 15.99 -0.64 -1.63
N ILE A 299 14.90 -0.10 -1.08
CA ILE A 299 14.09 0.91 -1.75
C ILE A 299 13.71 1.99 -0.73
N HIS A 300 14.14 3.21 -1.03
CA HIS A 300 13.78 4.42 -0.32
C HIS A 300 12.95 5.31 -1.25
N THR A 301 11.74 5.69 -0.82
CA THR A 301 10.89 6.59 -1.58
C THR A 301 10.28 7.68 -0.72
N GLU A 302 10.12 8.86 -1.30
CA GLU A 302 9.46 10.02 -0.70
C GLU A 302 8.64 10.78 -1.75
N GLY A 303 7.31 10.76 -1.64
CA GLY A 303 6.40 11.43 -2.58
C GLY A 303 6.35 10.81 -3.98
N VAL A 304 6.56 9.49 -4.10
CA VAL A 304 6.49 8.81 -5.40
C VAL A 304 5.08 8.83 -5.95
N VAL A 305 4.97 9.20 -7.24
CA VAL A 305 3.71 9.25 -7.98
C VAL A 305 3.46 7.96 -8.75
N ASP A 306 4.52 7.35 -9.30
CA ASP A 306 4.44 6.08 -10.03
C ASP A 306 5.81 5.39 -10.06
N GLY A 307 5.85 4.06 -9.91
CA GLY A 307 7.09 3.30 -10.02
C GLY A 307 6.90 1.80 -9.90
N PHE A 308 7.76 1.04 -10.58
CA PHE A 308 7.71 -0.42 -10.63
C PHE A 308 9.09 -1.01 -10.34
N VAL A 309 9.17 -1.95 -9.39
CA VAL A 309 10.38 -2.71 -9.09
C VAL A 309 10.06 -4.21 -9.04
N ALA A 310 10.84 -5.04 -9.72
CA ALA A 310 10.63 -6.49 -9.72
C ALA A 310 11.91 -7.32 -9.59
N ASN A 311 11.72 -8.59 -9.21
CA ASN A 311 12.77 -9.62 -9.14
C ASN A 311 13.97 -9.18 -8.29
N VAL A 312 13.72 -8.94 -6.99
CA VAL A 312 14.74 -8.43 -6.07
C VAL A 312 15.20 -9.55 -5.14
N THR A 313 16.51 -9.73 -4.98
CA THR A 313 17.10 -10.63 -3.98
C THR A 313 18.28 -9.93 -3.30
N VAL A 314 18.04 -9.43 -2.09
CA VAL A 314 18.99 -8.56 -1.39
C VAL A 314 19.24 -9.02 0.06
N THR A 315 20.48 -8.81 0.51
CA THR A 315 20.88 -9.01 1.90
C THR A 315 21.14 -7.65 2.55
N GLY A 316 20.42 -7.35 3.62
CA GLY A 316 20.57 -6.16 4.43
C GLY A 316 21.80 -6.21 5.35
N SER A 317 22.22 -5.03 5.79
CA SER A 317 23.33 -4.81 6.74
C SER A 317 22.93 -4.93 8.22
N GLY A 318 21.67 -5.25 8.52
CA GLY A 318 21.17 -5.57 9.86
C GLY A 318 20.57 -4.43 10.67
N VAL A 319 20.63 -3.18 10.19
CA VAL A 319 20.27 -1.99 11.00
C VAL A 319 19.08 -1.21 10.45
N TYR A 320 18.85 -1.28 9.15
CA TYR A 320 17.91 -0.43 8.41
C TYR A 320 16.69 -1.23 7.92
N PRO A 321 15.60 -0.54 7.53
CA PRO A 321 14.47 -1.18 6.87
C PRO A 321 14.85 -1.74 5.49
N ALA A 322 14.12 -2.76 5.04
CA ALA A 322 14.22 -3.22 3.66
C ALA A 322 13.57 -2.19 2.70
N LEU A 323 12.37 -1.72 3.05
CA LEU A 323 11.55 -0.84 2.23
C LEU A 323 11.06 0.36 3.06
N HIS A 324 11.47 1.58 2.69
CA HIS A 324 10.84 2.82 3.16
C HIS A 324 10.02 3.44 2.02
N LEU A 325 8.71 3.39 2.16
CA LEU A 325 7.75 3.70 1.11
C LEU A 325 6.97 4.97 1.43
N GLY A 326 7.42 6.12 0.94
CA GLY A 326 6.68 7.38 0.94
C GLY A 326 5.96 7.58 -0.39
N VAL A 327 4.67 7.28 -0.45
CA VAL A 327 3.90 7.18 -1.70
C VAL A 327 2.78 8.22 -1.74
N ASP A 328 2.72 9.01 -2.82
CA ASP A 328 1.63 9.95 -3.11
C ASP A 328 0.72 9.46 -4.25
N GLY A 329 1.22 8.59 -5.13
CA GLY A 329 0.46 7.93 -6.19
C GLY A 329 0.44 6.40 -6.03
N SER A 330 1.15 5.66 -6.87
CA SER A 330 1.27 4.20 -6.77
C SER A 330 2.72 3.74 -6.81
N ILE A 331 3.04 2.67 -6.10
CA ILE A 331 4.27 1.89 -6.30
C ILE A 331 3.96 0.40 -6.31
N ASP A 332 4.51 -0.30 -7.28
CA ASP A 332 4.33 -1.73 -7.46
C ASP A 332 5.68 -2.45 -7.25
N ILE A 333 5.72 -3.38 -6.28
CA ILE A 333 6.90 -4.19 -5.96
C ILE A 333 6.53 -5.67 -6.06
N HIS A 334 7.16 -6.38 -6.98
CA HIS A 334 6.84 -7.77 -7.31
C HIS A 334 8.05 -8.70 -7.14
N SER A 335 7.85 -9.89 -6.57
CA SER A 335 8.90 -10.91 -6.43
C SER A 335 10.16 -10.37 -5.73
N PHE A 336 10.01 -9.95 -4.48
CA PHE A 336 11.07 -9.40 -3.64
C PHE A 336 11.45 -10.38 -2.55
N THR A 337 12.73 -10.67 -2.37
CA THR A 337 13.26 -11.43 -1.22
C THR A 337 14.32 -10.61 -0.50
N GLY A 338 14.03 -10.22 0.74
CA GLY A 338 14.93 -9.46 1.60
C GLY A 338 15.25 -10.19 2.89
N THR A 339 16.55 -10.37 3.18
CA THR A 339 17.01 -10.95 4.46
C THR A 339 18.03 -10.05 5.13
N GLY A 340 18.23 -10.19 6.44
CA GLY A 340 19.29 -9.43 7.13
C GLY A 340 18.96 -7.95 7.36
N PHE A 341 17.69 -7.58 7.36
CA PHE A 341 17.24 -6.22 7.72
C PHE A 341 16.80 -6.15 9.19
N SER A 342 16.74 -4.95 9.76
CA SER A 342 16.13 -4.74 11.07
C SER A 342 14.61 -4.65 10.96
N GLU A 343 14.14 -3.89 9.97
CA GLU A 343 12.72 -3.67 9.71
C GLU A 343 12.36 -4.09 8.28
N GLY A 344 11.10 -4.46 8.06
CA GLY A 344 10.60 -4.85 6.74
C GLY A 344 10.12 -3.64 5.96
N VAL A 345 8.84 -3.30 6.12
CA VAL A 345 8.14 -2.25 5.37
C VAL A 345 7.76 -1.09 6.28
N MET A 346 8.16 0.12 5.90
CA MET A 346 7.69 1.37 6.50
C MET A 346 6.89 2.14 5.46
N LEU A 347 5.56 2.17 5.58
CA LEU A 347 4.68 2.83 4.60
C LEU A 347 4.17 4.18 5.12
N ARG A 348 4.32 5.21 4.30
CA ARG A 348 3.97 6.61 4.55
C ARG A 348 3.30 7.21 3.31
N GLY A 349 2.64 8.34 3.50
CA GLY A 349 2.02 9.11 2.42
C GLY A 349 0.51 8.90 2.31
N SER A 350 -0.02 9.09 1.11
CA SER A 350 -1.46 9.04 0.81
C SER A 350 -1.81 8.21 -0.43
N GLY A 351 -0.80 7.64 -1.09
CA GLY A 351 -0.95 6.77 -2.25
C GLY A 351 -1.12 5.30 -1.87
N THR A 352 -0.95 4.43 -2.86
CA THR A 352 -1.09 2.97 -2.74
C THR A 352 0.25 2.27 -2.93
N ALA A 353 0.60 1.36 -2.02
CA ALA A 353 1.71 0.44 -2.22
C ALA A 353 1.15 -0.97 -2.51
N ASN A 354 1.46 -1.51 -3.69
CA ASN A 354 1.12 -2.87 -4.08
C ASN A 354 2.35 -3.75 -3.96
N LEU A 355 2.30 -4.70 -3.03
CA LEU A 355 3.38 -5.63 -2.71
C LEU A 355 2.90 -7.05 -3.02
N ASP A 356 3.46 -7.69 -4.05
CA ASP A 356 3.11 -9.06 -4.45
C ASP A 356 4.36 -9.95 -4.41
N GLU A 357 4.27 -11.11 -3.78
CA GLU A 357 5.41 -12.04 -3.62
C GLU A 357 6.61 -11.32 -2.97
N VAL A 358 6.37 -10.62 -1.86
CA VAL A 358 7.39 -9.90 -1.09
C VAL A 358 7.72 -10.70 0.16
N ASP A 359 8.82 -11.45 0.13
CA ASP A 359 9.30 -12.27 1.24
C ASP A 359 10.35 -11.53 2.07
N LEU A 360 10.16 -11.50 3.39
CA LEU A 360 10.99 -10.73 4.30
C LEU A 360 11.44 -11.57 5.49
N SER A 361 12.73 -11.48 5.83
CA SER A 361 13.29 -12.00 7.08
C SER A 361 14.06 -10.91 7.82
N VAL A 362 13.47 -10.44 8.93
CA VAL A 362 13.96 -9.26 9.68
C VAL A 362 14.17 -9.58 11.15
N SER A 363 14.94 -8.73 11.84
CA SER A 363 15.27 -8.97 13.26
C SER A 363 14.38 -8.23 14.26
N ASN A 364 13.67 -7.18 13.83
CA ASN A 364 12.84 -6.35 14.69
C ASN A 364 11.37 -6.34 14.24
N ARG A 365 10.99 -5.53 13.26
CA ARG A 365 9.56 -5.30 12.92
C ARG A 365 9.28 -5.58 11.45
N LEU A 366 8.25 -6.36 11.13
CA LEU A 366 7.90 -6.65 9.73
C LEU A 366 7.27 -5.43 9.05
N ILE A 367 6.34 -4.74 9.71
CA ILE A 367 5.58 -3.67 9.08
C ILE A 367 5.21 -2.51 10.00
N ASP A 368 5.18 -1.32 9.42
CA ASP A 368 4.74 -0.09 10.04
C ASP A 368 4.07 0.83 9.03
N THR A 369 2.75 0.91 9.05
CA THR A 369 2.00 1.85 8.21
C THR A 369 1.38 2.95 9.06
N ILE A 370 1.40 4.19 8.57
CA ILE A 370 0.70 5.32 9.22
C ILE A 370 0.07 6.24 8.18
N GLY A 371 -1.05 6.85 8.55
CA GLY A 371 -1.65 7.95 7.80
C GLY A 371 -2.63 7.49 6.72
N ALA A 372 -2.67 8.20 5.60
CA ALA A 372 -3.69 8.03 4.57
C ALA A 372 -3.34 7.00 3.48
N ALA A 373 -2.19 6.34 3.59
CA ALA A 373 -1.74 5.37 2.60
C ALA A 373 -2.67 4.15 2.54
N THR A 374 -2.71 3.49 1.39
CA THR A 374 -3.34 2.18 1.22
C THR A 374 -2.27 1.13 0.97
N LEU A 375 -2.35 0.00 1.67
CA LEU A 375 -1.46 -1.15 1.46
C LEU A 375 -2.24 -2.29 0.81
N HIS A 376 -1.74 -2.81 -0.31
CA HIS A 376 -2.13 -4.13 -0.82
C HIS A 376 -0.92 -5.06 -0.71
N LEU A 377 -1.06 -6.15 0.05
CA LEU A 377 -0.03 -7.16 0.24
C LEU A 377 -0.59 -8.54 -0.13
N SER A 378 0.07 -9.25 -1.06
CA SER A 378 -0.35 -10.57 -1.49
C SER A 378 0.78 -11.59 -1.59
N ASN A 379 0.42 -12.86 -1.38
CA ASN A 379 1.28 -14.03 -1.65
C ASN A 379 2.68 -13.95 -1.01
N SER A 380 2.77 -13.56 0.26
CA SER A 380 4.03 -13.16 0.90
C SER A 380 4.31 -13.94 2.18
N ASP A 381 5.57 -14.34 2.39
CA ASP A 381 6.05 -15.03 3.60
C ASP A 381 7.01 -14.14 4.40
N TRP A 382 6.60 -13.77 5.61
CA TRP A 382 7.30 -12.82 6.47
C TRP A 382 7.76 -13.47 7.78
N VAL A 383 9.02 -13.26 8.15
CA VAL A 383 9.65 -13.87 9.33
C VAL A 383 10.32 -12.80 10.19
N THR A 384 10.08 -12.83 11.49
CA THR A 384 10.75 -11.92 12.44
C THR A 384 11.15 -12.56 13.76
N THR A 385 12.17 -12.00 14.40
CA THR A 385 12.52 -12.30 15.79
C THR A 385 11.99 -11.26 16.80
N GLY A 386 11.43 -10.14 16.34
CA GLY A 386 10.91 -9.07 17.19
C GLY A 386 9.38 -9.07 17.28
N LYS A 387 8.70 -8.29 16.42
CA LYS A 387 7.24 -8.17 16.34
C LYS A 387 6.75 -8.10 14.90
N PHE A 388 5.48 -8.43 14.66
CA PHE A 388 4.94 -8.32 13.29
C PHE A 388 4.76 -6.84 12.93
N GLY A 389 4.02 -6.09 13.73
CA GLY A 389 4.01 -4.64 13.65
C GLY A 389 2.61 -4.05 13.57
N THR A 390 2.51 -2.87 12.97
CA THR A 390 1.32 -2.02 13.10
C THR A 390 0.82 -1.59 11.72
N LEU A 391 -0.49 -1.74 11.50
CA LEU A 391 -1.23 -1.14 10.40
C LEU A 391 -2.06 0.02 10.97
N ALA A 392 -1.62 1.25 10.72
CA ALA A 392 -2.35 2.47 11.06
C ALA A 392 -2.57 3.37 9.83
N SER A 393 -2.72 2.71 8.68
CA SER A 393 -3.10 3.27 7.39
C SER A 393 -4.61 3.40 7.25
N ALA A 394 -5.07 4.26 6.33
CA ALA A 394 -6.49 4.39 6.01
C ALA A 394 -7.10 3.06 5.54
N SER A 395 -6.36 2.27 4.76
CA SER A 395 -6.79 0.95 4.33
C SER A 395 -5.62 -0.04 4.21
N SER A 396 -5.88 -1.31 4.52
CA SER A 396 -4.94 -2.41 4.28
C SER A 396 -5.66 -3.66 3.80
N ILE A 397 -5.16 -4.27 2.72
CA ILE A 397 -5.67 -5.52 2.16
C ILE A 397 -4.53 -6.54 2.14
N LEU A 398 -4.65 -7.61 2.92
CA LEU A 398 -3.68 -8.70 3.01
C LEU A 398 -4.32 -9.99 2.48
N ILE A 399 -3.76 -10.60 1.44
CA ILE A 399 -4.31 -11.81 0.81
C ILE A 399 -3.23 -12.89 0.66
N GLY A 400 -3.40 -14.03 1.35
CA GLY A 400 -2.45 -15.14 1.27
C GLY A 400 -1.08 -14.77 1.87
N VAL A 401 -1.09 -14.18 3.07
CA VAL A 401 0.11 -13.69 3.76
C VAL A 401 0.36 -14.55 4.99
N ASN A 402 1.58 -15.07 5.13
CA ASN A 402 2.00 -15.77 6.34
C ASN A 402 3.02 -14.92 7.09
N MET A 403 2.78 -14.67 8.37
CA MET A 403 3.73 -14.02 9.27
C MET A 403 4.10 -15.00 10.38
N SER A 404 5.40 -15.27 10.51
CA SER A 404 5.93 -16.21 11.51
C SER A 404 6.95 -15.56 12.44
N GLY A 405 6.89 -15.94 13.71
CA GLY A 405 7.76 -15.44 14.76
C GLY A 405 8.47 -16.55 15.53
N THR A 406 9.50 -16.18 16.28
CA THR A 406 10.03 -17.06 17.33
C THR A 406 9.16 -17.00 18.59
N SER A 407 9.38 -17.90 19.55
CA SER A 407 8.66 -17.86 20.84
C SER A 407 8.92 -16.60 21.68
N ALA A 408 9.89 -15.76 21.30
CA ALA A 408 10.17 -14.47 21.93
C ALA A 408 9.30 -13.32 21.39
N VAL A 409 8.57 -13.53 20.29
CA VAL A 409 7.78 -12.48 19.62
C VAL A 409 6.49 -12.20 20.38
N GLU A 410 6.47 -11.20 21.27
CA GLU A 410 5.29 -10.93 22.11
C GLU A 410 4.16 -10.24 21.34
N ASP A 411 4.49 -9.37 20.38
CA ASP A 411 3.51 -8.60 19.62
C ASP A 411 3.37 -9.11 18.18
N GLY A 412 2.17 -9.60 17.85
CA GLY A 412 1.75 -9.90 16.49
C GLY A 412 1.36 -8.65 15.71
N LEU A 413 0.23 -8.71 15.01
CA LEU A 413 -0.25 -7.62 14.17
C LEU A 413 -1.22 -6.71 14.95
N GLU A 414 -0.95 -5.41 14.95
CA GLU A 414 -1.81 -4.39 15.55
C GLU A 414 -2.47 -3.54 14.47
N LEU A 415 -3.81 -3.45 14.51
CA LEU A 415 -4.65 -2.74 13.57
C LEU A 415 -5.27 -1.53 14.26
N ILE A 416 -4.79 -0.33 13.94
CA ILE A 416 -5.16 0.91 14.63
C ILE A 416 -5.81 1.85 13.62
N THR A 417 -7.12 2.10 13.78
CA THR A 417 -7.92 2.93 12.85
C THR A 417 -7.96 2.43 11.41
N GLY A 418 -8.93 2.91 10.63
CA GLY A 418 -9.04 2.57 9.21
C GLY A 418 -9.71 1.22 8.94
N ASP A 419 -9.79 0.89 7.66
CA ASP A 419 -10.46 -0.30 7.13
C ASP A 419 -9.44 -1.38 6.78
N HIS A 420 -9.59 -2.58 7.33
CA HIS A 420 -8.64 -3.66 7.12
C HIS A 420 -9.30 -4.94 6.66
N HIS A 421 -8.75 -5.56 5.62
CA HIS A 421 -9.21 -6.82 5.08
C HIS A 421 -8.09 -7.85 5.08
N LEU A 422 -8.26 -8.94 5.82
CA LEU A 422 -7.31 -10.05 5.88
C LEU A 422 -7.98 -11.31 5.32
N GLU A 423 -7.46 -11.83 4.21
CA GLU A 423 -7.92 -13.05 3.57
C GLU A 423 -6.80 -14.10 3.52
N ASN A 424 -7.07 -15.33 3.98
CA ASN A 424 -6.10 -16.43 3.96
C ASN A 424 -4.78 -16.05 4.65
N VAL A 425 -4.87 -15.41 5.82
CA VAL A 425 -3.72 -14.92 6.60
C VAL A 425 -3.39 -15.89 7.76
N LEU A 426 -2.11 -16.22 7.92
CA LEU A 426 -1.59 -16.99 9.05
C LEU A 426 -0.65 -16.13 9.90
N LEU A 427 -0.97 -15.98 11.19
CA LEU A 427 -0.11 -15.33 12.18
C LEU A 427 0.34 -16.37 13.21
N GLU A 428 1.58 -16.83 13.12
CA GLU A 428 2.05 -17.94 13.96
C GLU A 428 3.36 -17.69 14.72
N ARG A 429 3.47 -18.34 15.87
CA ARG A 429 4.74 -18.52 16.58
C ARG A 429 4.72 -19.80 17.44
N PRO A 430 5.87 -20.37 17.81
CA PRO A 430 5.90 -21.46 18.78
C PRO A 430 5.43 -21.01 20.17
N TYR A 431 4.39 -21.63 20.71
CA TYR A 431 3.93 -21.36 22.08
C TYR A 431 4.88 -21.92 23.14
N THR A 432 5.01 -21.21 24.26
CA THR A 432 5.73 -21.70 25.45
C THR A 432 4.88 -21.57 26.70
N ALA A 433 4.94 -22.56 27.59
CA ALA A 433 4.13 -22.58 28.81
C ALA A 433 4.44 -21.45 29.80
N SER A 434 5.50 -20.65 29.58
CA SER A 434 5.85 -19.46 30.36
C SER A 434 5.30 -18.15 29.78
N ASP A 435 4.70 -18.19 28.59
CA ASP A 435 4.13 -17.01 27.95
C ASP A 435 2.83 -16.55 28.63
N ARG A 436 2.78 -15.26 28.98
CA ARG A 436 1.71 -14.63 29.78
C ARG A 436 1.20 -13.31 29.18
N ALA A 437 1.66 -12.93 28.00
CA ALA A 437 1.38 -11.59 27.48
C ALA A 437 1.27 -11.51 25.96
N SER A 438 1.77 -12.51 25.22
CA SER A 438 1.80 -12.38 23.75
C SER A 438 0.41 -12.25 23.15
N THR A 439 0.28 -11.40 22.13
CA THR A 439 -0.98 -11.12 21.43
C THR A 439 -0.79 -11.29 19.93
N GLY A 440 -1.61 -12.12 19.28
CA GLY A 440 -1.48 -12.41 17.85
C GLY A 440 -2.07 -11.35 16.93
N LEU A 441 -3.30 -10.93 17.22
CA LEU A 441 -4.00 -9.87 16.52
C LEU A 441 -4.59 -8.90 17.54
N ARG A 442 -4.36 -7.61 17.36
CA ARG A 442 -4.94 -6.57 18.20
C ARG A 442 -5.65 -5.53 17.34
N CYS A 443 -6.92 -5.26 17.59
CA CYS A 443 -7.72 -4.28 16.85
C CYS A 443 -8.16 -3.14 17.78
N ILE A 444 -7.96 -1.90 17.34
CA ILE A 444 -8.28 -0.69 18.11
C ILE A 444 -8.85 0.39 17.18
N TRP A 445 -10.10 0.81 17.41
CA TRP A 445 -10.81 1.82 16.60
C TRP A 445 -10.85 1.54 15.09
N SER A 446 -10.74 0.27 14.69
CA SER A 446 -10.64 -0.16 13.30
C SER A 446 -11.82 -1.02 12.90
N ASP A 447 -12.17 -0.95 11.63
CA ASP A 447 -13.10 -1.85 10.97
C ASP A 447 -12.30 -2.95 10.29
N THR A 448 -12.49 -4.20 10.73
CA THR A 448 -11.66 -5.34 10.30
C THR A 448 -12.50 -6.51 9.79
N ASP A 449 -12.27 -6.89 8.54
CA ASP A 449 -12.83 -8.08 7.92
C ASP A 449 -11.80 -9.21 7.87
N LEU A 450 -12.12 -10.35 8.49
CA LEU A 450 -11.29 -11.55 8.53
C LEU A 450 -11.95 -12.69 7.74
N THR A 451 -11.27 -13.18 6.70
CA THR A 451 -11.72 -14.32 5.89
C THR A 451 -10.65 -15.39 5.88
N SER A 452 -10.91 -16.54 6.53
CA SER A 452 -9.96 -17.66 6.62
C SER A 452 -8.64 -17.27 7.29
N VAL A 453 -8.72 -16.68 8.48
CA VAL A 453 -7.56 -16.24 9.26
C VAL A 453 -7.22 -17.26 10.35
N GLN A 454 -5.92 -17.51 10.54
CA GLN A 454 -5.39 -18.45 11.53
C GLN A 454 -4.42 -17.74 12.48
N LEU A 455 -4.63 -17.86 13.78
CA LEU A 455 -3.78 -17.32 14.83
C LEU A 455 -3.25 -18.48 15.70
N ILE A 456 -1.94 -18.74 15.67
CA ILE A 456 -1.36 -19.92 16.31
C ILE A 456 -0.26 -19.53 17.30
N GLY A 457 -0.40 -20.01 18.54
CA GLY A 457 0.69 -19.98 19.53
C GLY A 457 0.80 -18.71 20.36
N TRP A 458 -0.32 -18.01 20.55
CA TRP A 458 -0.39 -16.74 21.28
C TRP A 458 -1.03 -16.90 22.66
N HIS A 459 -0.59 -16.12 23.65
CA HIS A 459 -1.23 -16.11 24.96
C HIS A 459 -2.65 -15.53 24.85
N ARG A 460 -2.80 -14.47 24.05
CA ARG A 460 -4.07 -13.93 23.57
C ARG A 460 -4.11 -14.04 22.05
N GLY A 461 -5.06 -14.77 21.50
CA GLY A 461 -5.18 -14.92 20.05
C GLY A 461 -5.51 -13.60 19.37
N ALA A 462 -6.76 -13.15 19.54
CA ALA A 462 -7.25 -11.86 19.10
C ALA A 462 -7.70 -11.02 20.30
N VAL A 463 -7.37 -9.72 20.28
CA VAL A 463 -7.78 -8.74 21.30
C VAL A 463 -8.44 -7.57 20.59
N LEU A 464 -9.71 -7.33 20.90
CA LEU A 464 -10.47 -6.18 20.41
C LEU A 464 -10.61 -5.20 21.56
N GLU A 465 -10.24 -3.95 21.32
CA GLU A 465 -10.31 -2.89 22.32
C GLU A 465 -11.05 -1.69 21.75
N GLN A 466 -11.78 -0.98 22.61
CA GLN A 466 -12.43 0.29 22.25
C GLN A 466 -13.40 0.12 21.05
N ASP A 467 -13.47 1.06 20.09
CA ASP A 467 -14.41 1.01 18.94
C ASP A 467 -14.02 0.03 17.84
N ALA A 468 -13.45 -1.12 18.18
CA ALA A 468 -13.07 -2.09 17.16
C ALA A 468 -14.30 -2.86 16.68
N HIS A 469 -14.55 -2.84 15.37
CA HIS A 469 -15.58 -3.66 14.73
C HIS A 469 -14.89 -4.76 13.92
N VAL A 470 -15.03 -6.01 14.35
CA VAL A 470 -14.39 -7.14 13.67
C VAL A 470 -15.45 -8.12 13.19
N THR A 471 -15.47 -8.36 11.88
CA THR A 471 -16.30 -9.38 11.24
C THR A 471 -15.43 -10.52 10.73
N ALA A 472 -15.69 -11.75 11.19
CA ALA A 472 -14.93 -12.92 10.82
C ALA A 472 -15.80 -13.96 10.10
N ARG A 473 -15.48 -14.28 8.84
CA ARG A 473 -16.14 -15.41 8.15
C ARG A 473 -15.64 -16.75 8.67
N HIS A 474 -14.32 -16.90 8.76
CA HIS A 474 -13.67 -18.10 9.31
C HIS A 474 -12.43 -17.67 10.08
N LEU A 475 -12.48 -17.78 11.41
CA LEU A 475 -11.36 -17.49 12.30
C LEU A 475 -11.01 -18.73 13.12
N ASN A 476 -9.74 -19.15 13.05
CA ASN A 476 -9.22 -20.27 13.81
C ASN A 476 -8.09 -19.78 14.72
N ILE A 477 -8.22 -20.06 16.01
CA ILE A 477 -7.25 -19.68 17.03
C ILE A 477 -6.88 -20.92 17.84
N SER A 478 -5.62 -21.31 17.82
CA SER A 478 -5.16 -22.56 18.45
C SER A 478 -3.76 -22.45 19.07
N GLY A 479 -3.38 -23.50 19.82
CA GLY A 479 -2.07 -23.60 20.46
C GLY A 479 -1.81 -22.54 21.53
N GLY A 480 -2.87 -22.05 22.21
CA GLY A 480 -2.87 -20.81 22.99
C GLY A 480 -2.51 -20.88 24.49
N GLY A 481 -2.85 -19.79 25.20
CA GLY A 481 -2.23 -19.32 26.44
C GLY A 481 -2.67 -19.92 27.77
N ARG A 482 -1.72 -20.13 28.69
CA ARG A 482 -1.92 -20.47 30.11
C ARG A 482 -1.94 -19.29 31.06
N ASP A 483 -2.55 -19.53 32.23
CA ASP A 483 -2.71 -18.60 33.34
C ASP A 483 -3.49 -17.33 32.94
N GLY A 484 -4.69 -17.52 32.37
CA GLY A 484 -5.59 -16.46 31.91
C GLY A 484 -5.46 -16.13 30.42
N GLY A 485 -4.88 -17.04 29.64
CA GLY A 485 -4.79 -16.86 28.19
C GLY A 485 -6.13 -17.14 27.50
N THR A 486 -6.45 -16.35 26.49
CA THR A 486 -7.75 -16.38 25.81
C THR A 486 -7.60 -16.44 24.30
N SER A 487 -8.47 -17.18 23.60
CA SER A 487 -8.47 -17.17 22.14
C SER A 487 -8.97 -15.82 21.62
N VAL A 488 -10.12 -15.32 22.10
CA VAL A 488 -10.65 -14.00 21.75
C VAL A 488 -10.93 -13.20 23.03
N MET A 489 -10.38 -12.00 23.11
CA MET A 489 -10.67 -11.02 24.15
C MET A 489 -11.41 -9.84 23.52
N VAL A 490 -12.57 -9.47 24.08
CA VAL A 490 -13.34 -8.30 23.65
C VAL A 490 -13.47 -7.35 24.83
N ASP A 491 -12.68 -6.29 24.81
CA ASP A 491 -12.64 -5.20 25.81
C ASP A 491 -13.25 -3.90 25.27
N GLY A 492 -13.93 -3.98 24.11
CA GLY A 492 -14.61 -2.88 23.46
C GLY A 492 -15.13 -3.28 22.09
N GLY A 493 -16.18 -2.60 21.64
CA GLY A 493 -16.65 -2.68 20.26
C GLY A 493 -17.49 -3.93 20.00
N SER A 494 -17.40 -4.48 18.79
CA SER A 494 -18.21 -5.62 18.37
C SER A 494 -17.39 -6.69 17.67
N PHE A 495 -17.60 -7.94 18.06
CA PHE A 495 -17.07 -9.11 17.37
C PHE A 495 -18.19 -9.95 16.76
N GLN A 496 -18.21 -10.09 15.44
CA GLN A 496 -19.12 -10.99 14.74
C GLN A 496 -18.34 -12.12 14.06
N ALA A 497 -18.79 -13.36 14.22
CA ALA A 497 -18.19 -14.50 13.54
C ALA A 497 -19.21 -15.45 12.92
N THR A 498 -19.07 -15.75 11.63
CA THR A 498 -19.82 -16.85 10.98
C THR A 498 -19.29 -18.21 11.42
N SER A 499 -17.97 -18.38 11.46
CA SER A 499 -17.31 -19.59 11.95
C SER A 499 -16.11 -19.25 12.82
N LEU A 500 -16.15 -19.66 14.08
CA LEU A 500 -15.07 -19.53 15.05
C LEU A 500 -14.61 -20.92 15.52
N HIS A 501 -13.30 -21.13 15.52
CA HIS A 501 -12.65 -22.26 16.18
C HIS A 501 -11.67 -21.76 17.25
N THR A 502 -11.79 -22.27 18.47
CA THR A 502 -10.90 -21.94 19.59
C THR A 502 -10.37 -23.22 20.24
N GLU A 503 -9.05 -23.33 20.36
CA GLU A 503 -8.41 -24.53 20.92
C GLU A 503 -7.23 -24.18 21.83
N ASP A 504 -6.99 -25.01 22.84
CA ASP A 504 -5.79 -25.00 23.70
C ASP A 504 -5.58 -23.73 24.57
N ALA A 505 -6.61 -22.94 24.87
CA ALA A 505 -6.54 -21.75 25.74
C ALA A 505 -7.07 -22.00 27.18
N ASP A 506 -6.97 -21.03 28.10
CA ASP A 506 -7.78 -21.10 29.34
C ASP A 506 -9.23 -20.74 29.03
N HIS A 507 -9.43 -19.65 28.28
CA HIS A 507 -10.73 -19.18 27.84
C HIS A 507 -10.83 -19.22 26.31
N GLY A 508 -12.00 -19.58 25.78
CA GLY A 508 -12.26 -19.43 24.35
C GLY A 508 -12.58 -17.98 24.02
N ILE A 509 -13.54 -17.40 24.75
CA ILE A 509 -13.90 -15.99 24.64
C ILE A 509 -13.98 -15.37 26.03
N GLU A 510 -13.36 -14.20 26.18
CA GLU A 510 -13.48 -13.34 27.35
C GLU A 510 -14.03 -11.98 26.91
N VAL A 511 -15.15 -11.56 27.49
CA VAL A 511 -15.77 -10.25 27.23
C VAL A 511 -15.70 -9.41 28.50
N LEU A 512 -15.02 -8.27 28.41
CA LEU A 512 -14.89 -7.31 29.50
C LEU A 512 -15.91 -6.18 29.37
N ASN A 513 -16.11 -5.39 30.42
CA ASN A 513 -17.05 -4.27 30.42
C ASN A 513 -16.57 -3.05 29.61
N GLY A 514 -15.35 -3.11 29.08
CA GLY A 514 -14.74 -2.04 28.30
C GLY A 514 -14.61 -0.73 29.08
N SER A 515 -14.66 0.38 28.35
CA SER A 515 -14.57 1.71 28.95
C SER A 515 -15.97 2.26 29.27
N SER A 516 -16.10 2.97 30.39
CA SER A 516 -17.34 3.68 30.77
C SER A 516 -17.78 4.79 29.80
N LEU A 517 -17.02 5.03 28.72
CA LEU A 517 -17.34 6.01 27.68
C LEU A 517 -18.31 5.47 26.60
N TRP A 518 -18.64 4.18 26.65
CA TRP A 518 -19.38 3.44 25.63
C TRP A 518 -20.79 3.14 26.13
N GLU A 519 -21.83 3.65 25.47
CA GLU A 519 -23.22 3.50 25.95
C GLU A 519 -23.79 2.08 25.74
N ASP A 520 -23.36 1.36 24.70
CA ASP A 520 -23.92 0.05 24.33
C ASP A 520 -23.13 -1.16 24.85
N GLY A 521 -21.97 -0.92 25.47
CA GLY A 521 -21.06 -1.96 25.97
C GLY A 521 -20.48 -2.87 24.85
N PRO A 522 -19.55 -3.79 25.18
CA PRO A 522 -19.00 -4.72 24.19
C PRO A 522 -19.99 -5.82 23.79
N SER A 523 -20.04 -6.13 22.50
CA SER A 523 -20.98 -7.12 21.94
C SER A 523 -20.31 -8.23 21.14
N VAL A 524 -20.85 -9.45 21.25
CA VAL A 524 -20.38 -10.62 20.51
C VAL A 524 -21.54 -11.35 19.84
N HIS A 525 -21.42 -11.65 18.55
CA HIS A 525 -22.41 -12.42 17.78
C HIS A 525 -21.76 -13.54 17.00
N ILE A 526 -22.13 -14.79 17.26
CA ILE A 526 -21.47 -15.97 16.67
C ILE A 526 -22.49 -16.96 16.14
N ASP A 527 -22.38 -17.31 14.86
CA ASP A 527 -23.19 -18.36 14.23
C ASP A 527 -22.66 -19.76 14.57
N GLN A 528 -21.46 -20.11 14.11
CA GLN A 528 -20.88 -21.42 14.41
C GLN A 528 -19.64 -21.29 15.28
N TRP A 529 -19.69 -21.84 16.50
CA TRP A 529 -18.53 -21.93 17.38
C TRP A 529 -18.18 -23.39 17.65
N THR A 530 -16.92 -23.74 17.38
CA THR A 530 -16.31 -25.00 17.80
C THR A 530 -15.18 -24.71 18.78
N ALA A 531 -15.09 -25.52 19.84
CA ALA A 531 -14.06 -25.35 20.86
C ALA A 531 -13.48 -26.70 21.29
N ALA A 532 -12.23 -26.71 21.74
CA ALA A 532 -11.57 -27.88 22.32
C ALA A 532 -10.55 -27.49 23.39
N ASP A 533 -10.41 -28.35 24.40
CA ASP A 533 -9.33 -28.33 25.39
C ASP A 533 -9.12 -26.99 26.15
N HIS A 534 -10.21 -26.29 26.47
CA HIS A 534 -10.15 -25.13 27.36
C HIS A 534 -9.88 -25.55 28.81
N ARG A 535 -8.91 -24.89 29.44
CA ARG A 535 -8.48 -25.23 30.80
C ARG A 535 -9.35 -24.59 31.88
N ASP A 536 -9.98 -23.47 31.57
CA ASP A 536 -10.95 -22.78 32.42
C ASP A 536 -12.23 -22.44 31.62
N ILE A 537 -13.08 -21.54 32.11
CA ILE A 537 -14.39 -21.18 31.54
C ILE A 537 -14.27 -20.88 30.03
N THR A 538 -15.10 -21.53 29.21
CA THR A 538 -15.07 -21.36 27.74
C THR A 538 -15.56 -19.98 27.31
N LEU A 539 -16.62 -19.46 27.92
CA LEU A 539 -17.13 -18.10 27.74
C LEU A 539 -17.18 -17.34 29.07
N LEU A 540 -16.29 -16.37 29.25
CA LEU A 540 -16.24 -15.51 30.43
C LEU A 540 -16.80 -14.12 30.10
N MET A 541 -17.69 -13.59 30.95
CA MET A 541 -18.40 -12.34 30.68
C MET A 541 -18.39 -11.39 31.90
N SER A 542 -18.12 -10.11 31.66
CA SER A 542 -18.25 -9.05 32.67
C SER A 542 -19.65 -8.45 32.68
N ASP A 543 -19.91 -7.53 33.61
CA ASP A 543 -21.13 -6.73 33.63
C ASP A 543 -21.29 -5.86 32.38
N GLU A 544 -22.52 -5.49 32.04
CA GLU A 544 -22.85 -4.63 30.88
C GLU A 544 -22.42 -5.19 29.50
N THR A 545 -22.06 -6.48 29.42
CA THR A 545 -21.73 -7.18 28.17
C THR A 545 -22.93 -7.93 27.58
N SER A 546 -22.99 -8.03 26.25
CA SER A 546 -24.02 -8.81 25.54
C SER A 546 -23.39 -9.81 24.56
N VAL A 547 -23.77 -11.09 24.69
CA VAL A 547 -23.24 -12.16 23.85
C VAL A 547 -24.40 -12.98 23.28
N THR A 548 -24.38 -13.20 21.97
CA THR A 548 -25.34 -14.03 21.24
C THR A 548 -24.58 -15.13 20.49
N VAL A 549 -24.76 -16.39 20.88
CA VAL A 549 -24.11 -17.56 20.26
C VAL A 549 -25.18 -18.54 19.83
N ARG A 550 -25.30 -18.83 18.53
CA ARG A 550 -26.31 -19.79 18.05
C ARG A 550 -26.08 -21.20 18.58
N ASN A 551 -24.82 -21.61 18.73
CA ASN A 551 -24.45 -22.90 19.31
C ASN A 551 -23.25 -22.76 20.26
N LEU A 552 -23.51 -22.74 21.57
CA LEU A 552 -22.48 -22.67 22.60
C LEU A 552 -21.79 -24.04 22.76
N PRO A 553 -20.45 -24.12 22.63
CA PRO A 553 -19.73 -25.35 22.90
C PRO A 553 -19.86 -25.78 24.37
N THR A 554 -20.38 -26.98 24.61
CA THR A 554 -20.54 -27.54 25.97
C THR A 554 -19.50 -28.60 26.27
N PHE A 555 -19.05 -28.68 27.53
CA PHE A 555 -18.08 -29.66 28.03
C PHE A 555 -16.72 -29.62 27.33
N GLN A 556 -16.36 -28.47 26.75
CA GLN A 556 -15.03 -28.21 26.18
C GLN A 556 -14.04 -27.66 27.23
N THR A 557 -14.46 -27.63 28.48
CA THR A 557 -13.67 -27.11 29.61
C THR A 557 -13.64 -28.05 30.80
N THR A 558 -12.54 -28.02 31.55
CA THR A 558 -12.44 -28.66 32.88
C THR A 558 -13.10 -27.87 34.02
N ALA A 559 -13.52 -26.63 33.76
CA ALA A 559 -14.22 -25.77 34.71
C ALA A 559 -15.62 -26.29 35.06
N THR A 560 -16.22 -25.70 36.10
CA THR A 560 -17.59 -26.06 36.54
C THR A 560 -18.65 -25.61 35.54
N TYR A 561 -18.43 -24.48 34.87
CA TYR A 561 -19.37 -23.85 33.93
C TYR A 561 -18.73 -23.73 32.55
N ASP A 562 -19.56 -23.88 31.51
CA ASP A 562 -19.19 -23.62 30.12
C ASP A 562 -19.24 -22.10 29.83
N ALA A 563 -20.21 -21.39 30.44
CA ALA A 563 -20.30 -19.93 30.44
C ALA A 563 -20.55 -19.37 31.86
N PHE A 564 -19.83 -18.31 32.23
CA PHE A 564 -19.91 -17.71 33.58
C PHE A 564 -19.67 -16.19 33.53
N GLY A 565 -20.38 -15.41 34.37
CA GLY A 565 -20.18 -13.97 34.39
C GLY A 565 -21.37 -13.13 34.84
N ASP A 566 -21.30 -11.82 34.63
CA ASP A 566 -22.33 -10.86 35.06
C ASP A 566 -23.12 -10.21 33.89
N GLY A 567 -22.96 -10.69 32.65
CA GLY A 567 -23.60 -10.14 31.44
C GLY A 567 -24.90 -10.82 30.97
N LEU A 568 -25.38 -10.41 29.79
CA LEU A 568 -26.55 -10.94 29.09
C LEU A 568 -26.15 -11.95 28.00
N LEU A 569 -26.63 -13.18 28.09
CA LEU A 569 -26.29 -14.26 27.16
C LEU A 569 -27.52 -14.84 26.44
N PHE A 570 -27.55 -14.74 25.12
CA PHE A 570 -28.41 -15.55 24.25
C PHE A 570 -27.60 -16.73 23.72
N TRP A 571 -27.99 -17.96 24.01
CA TRP A 571 -27.18 -19.13 23.66
C TRP A 571 -28.03 -20.31 23.21
N GLY A 572 -27.68 -20.95 22.09
CA GLY A 572 -28.26 -22.22 21.69
C GLY A 572 -27.29 -23.39 21.85
N GLY A 573 -27.67 -24.55 21.31
CA GLY A 573 -26.88 -25.78 21.38
C GLY A 573 -27.47 -26.80 22.36
N SER A 574 -26.60 -27.45 23.13
CA SER A 574 -27.04 -28.50 24.06
C SER A 574 -27.70 -27.90 25.30
N SER A 575 -28.95 -28.28 25.59
CA SER A 575 -29.67 -27.88 26.81
C SER A 575 -29.02 -28.39 28.11
N SER A 576 -27.97 -29.21 28.02
CA SER A 576 -27.15 -29.63 29.16
C SER A 576 -25.96 -28.71 29.43
N GLY A 577 -25.85 -27.59 28.70
CA GLY A 577 -24.83 -26.56 28.91
C GLY A 577 -24.87 -26.01 30.34
N ARG A 578 -23.68 -25.80 30.91
CA ARG A 578 -23.51 -25.33 32.29
C ARG A 578 -23.33 -23.82 32.27
N VAL A 579 -24.44 -23.08 32.29
CA VAL A 579 -24.44 -21.61 32.21
C VAL A 579 -24.76 -21.00 33.58
N SER A 580 -23.95 -20.03 34.00
CA SER A 580 -24.16 -19.26 35.23
C SER A 580 -23.79 -17.80 35.01
N VAL A 581 -24.68 -17.06 34.35
CA VAL A 581 -24.56 -15.62 34.10
C VAL A 581 -25.70 -14.83 34.75
N SER A 582 -25.61 -13.49 34.82
CA SER A 582 -26.67 -12.61 35.34
C SER A 582 -28.01 -12.82 34.66
N GLU A 583 -28.02 -12.81 33.33
CA GLU A 583 -29.22 -13.02 32.53
C GLU A 583 -28.89 -13.95 31.35
N SER A 584 -29.66 -15.04 31.20
CA SER A 584 -29.49 -15.94 30.06
C SER A 584 -30.80 -16.38 29.46
N HIS A 585 -30.80 -16.49 28.14
CA HIS A 585 -31.91 -16.96 27.33
C HIS A 585 -31.43 -18.07 26.41
N HIS A 586 -32.01 -19.25 26.56
CA HIS A 586 -31.66 -20.40 25.73
C HIS A 586 -32.38 -20.32 24.37
N LEU A 587 -31.65 -20.63 23.29
CA LEU A 587 -32.11 -20.61 21.91
C LEU A 587 -32.38 -22.04 21.41
N ILE A 588 -33.44 -22.21 20.63
CA ILE A 588 -33.76 -23.46 19.93
C ILE A 588 -33.81 -23.20 18.43
N GLU A 589 -33.28 -24.14 17.64
CA GLU A 589 -33.50 -24.14 16.20
C GLU A 589 -34.97 -24.44 15.92
N HIS A 590 -35.64 -23.54 15.21
CA HIS A 590 -37.06 -23.61 14.96
C HIS A 590 -37.37 -23.55 13.47
N ASP A 591 -38.14 -24.53 13.01
CA ASP A 591 -38.54 -24.66 11.61
C ASP A 591 -39.80 -23.83 11.35
N LEU A 592 -39.69 -22.90 10.41
CA LEU A 592 -40.80 -22.09 9.92
C LEU A 592 -41.00 -22.33 8.42
N ILE A 593 -42.20 -22.04 7.93
CA ILE A 593 -42.47 -21.98 6.50
C ILE A 593 -42.79 -20.53 6.13
N VAL A 594 -41.98 -19.95 5.25
CA VAL A 594 -42.24 -18.66 4.63
C VAL A 594 -43.25 -18.84 3.51
N GLN A 595 -44.41 -18.21 3.65
CA GLN A 595 -45.48 -18.28 2.66
C GLN A 595 -45.99 -16.90 2.29
N ASP A 596 -46.69 -16.79 1.17
CA ASP A 596 -47.50 -15.62 0.86
C ASP A 596 -48.85 -15.67 1.61
N LEU A 597 -49.67 -14.63 1.45
CA LEU A 597 -51.02 -14.58 2.02
C LEU A 597 -51.97 -15.64 1.43
N GLY A 598 -51.65 -16.18 0.25
CA GLY A 598 -52.35 -17.29 -0.40
C GLY A 598 -51.90 -18.67 0.07
N GLY A 599 -50.95 -18.75 1.01
CA GLY A 599 -50.37 -19.98 1.53
C GLY A 599 -49.41 -20.68 0.56
N GLN A 600 -48.93 -19.99 -0.48
CA GLN A 600 -47.88 -20.51 -1.36
C GLN A 600 -46.51 -20.25 -0.74
N ALA A 601 -45.62 -21.23 -0.80
CA ALA A 601 -44.24 -21.08 -0.35
C ALA A 601 -43.51 -19.97 -1.11
N VAL A 602 -42.74 -19.16 -0.39
CA VAL A 602 -41.89 -18.12 -0.96
C VAL A 602 -40.46 -18.62 -0.96
N PHE A 603 -39.86 -18.77 -2.15
CA PHE A 603 -38.46 -19.15 -2.34
C PHE A 603 -37.54 -17.93 -2.31
N GLY A 604 -36.39 -18.05 -1.66
CA GLY A 604 -35.37 -17.00 -1.64
C GLY A 604 -35.79 -15.76 -0.85
N ALA A 605 -36.68 -15.91 0.13
CA ALA A 605 -36.94 -14.88 1.11
C ALA A 605 -35.79 -14.84 2.11
N GLU A 606 -35.25 -13.65 2.39
CA GLU A 606 -34.29 -13.41 3.46
C GLU A 606 -35.02 -13.37 4.79
N VAL A 607 -34.65 -14.24 5.72
CA VAL A 607 -35.28 -14.35 7.04
C VAL A 607 -34.22 -14.10 8.11
N GLU A 608 -34.54 -13.26 9.09
CA GLU A 608 -33.68 -12.85 10.18
C GLU A 608 -34.35 -13.08 11.53
N SER A 609 -33.57 -13.56 12.50
CA SER A 609 -33.92 -13.55 13.92
C SER A 609 -32.67 -13.40 14.78
N LEU A 610 -32.69 -12.51 15.79
CA LEU A 610 -31.59 -12.32 16.74
C LEU A 610 -30.22 -12.07 16.06
N GLY A 611 -30.23 -11.37 14.91
CA GLY A 611 -29.05 -11.11 14.08
C GLY A 611 -28.58 -12.27 13.20
N PHE A 612 -29.22 -13.45 13.28
CA PHE A 612 -28.95 -14.58 12.39
C PHE A 612 -29.81 -14.49 11.15
N ASN A 613 -29.18 -14.61 9.97
CA ASN A 613 -29.87 -14.58 8.69
C ASN A 613 -29.82 -15.94 7.99
N THR A 614 -30.79 -16.18 7.12
CA THR A 614 -30.82 -17.32 6.21
C THR A 614 -31.78 -17.02 5.06
N THR A 615 -31.81 -17.91 4.07
CA THR A 615 -32.72 -17.79 2.92
C THR A 615 -33.69 -18.97 2.87
N SER A 616 -34.95 -18.70 2.57
CA SER A 616 -35.97 -19.73 2.47
C SER A 616 -35.73 -20.67 1.28
N ALA A 617 -35.90 -21.97 1.51
CA ALA A 617 -35.79 -22.98 0.48
C ALA A 617 -36.96 -22.94 -0.50
N THR A 618 -36.94 -23.82 -1.51
CA THR A 618 -37.96 -23.84 -2.59
C THR A 618 -39.36 -24.19 -2.11
N ASP A 619 -39.47 -24.88 -0.97
CA ASP A 619 -40.72 -25.16 -0.26
C ASP A 619 -41.05 -24.10 0.82
N GLY A 620 -40.30 -23.01 0.86
CA GLY A 620 -40.44 -21.92 1.83
C GLY A 620 -39.87 -22.28 3.20
N SER A 621 -39.34 -23.48 3.41
CA SER A 621 -38.79 -23.88 4.70
C SER A 621 -37.58 -23.04 5.08
N VAL A 622 -37.49 -22.73 6.36
CA VAL A 622 -36.39 -21.99 6.97
C VAL A 622 -36.18 -22.47 8.40
N THR A 623 -34.92 -22.58 8.82
CA THR A 623 -34.56 -22.93 10.20
C THR A 623 -33.70 -21.82 10.78
N LEU A 624 -34.16 -21.25 11.89
CA LEU A 624 -33.52 -20.12 12.56
C LEU A 624 -33.63 -20.27 14.09
N PRO A 625 -32.71 -19.67 14.85
CA PRO A 625 -32.80 -19.68 16.30
C PRO A 625 -33.89 -18.72 16.80
N ILE A 626 -34.71 -19.20 17.73
CA ILE A 626 -35.64 -18.39 18.52
C ILE A 626 -35.44 -18.67 20.01
N LEU A 627 -35.93 -17.79 20.87
CA LEU A 627 -36.00 -18.01 22.31
C LEU A 627 -36.81 -19.28 22.64
N GLU A 628 -36.26 -20.18 23.46
CA GLU A 628 -36.97 -21.37 23.96
C GLU A 628 -38.25 -20.99 24.73
N THR A 629 -38.19 -19.87 25.46
CA THR A 629 -39.33 -19.31 26.18
C THR A 629 -39.48 -17.83 25.87
N GLY A 630 -40.70 -17.39 25.59
CA GLY A 630 -41.00 -16.02 25.17
C GLY A 630 -41.29 -15.92 23.67
N HIS A 631 -41.18 -14.71 23.12
CA HIS A 631 -41.38 -14.44 21.70
C HIS A 631 -40.12 -13.79 21.12
N THR A 632 -39.77 -14.18 19.90
CA THR A 632 -38.64 -13.66 19.12
C THR A 632 -39.19 -12.90 17.93
N ALA A 633 -38.71 -11.69 17.66
CA ALA A 633 -39.02 -11.03 16.40
C ALA A 633 -38.34 -11.80 15.26
N VAL A 634 -39.13 -12.28 14.30
CA VAL A 634 -38.63 -12.91 13.07
C VAL A 634 -39.06 -12.02 11.91
N THR A 635 -38.09 -11.55 11.14
CA THR A 635 -38.33 -10.69 9.97
C THR A 635 -38.09 -11.51 8.71
N ALA A 636 -39.04 -11.54 7.78
CA ALA A 636 -38.90 -12.21 6.49
C ALA A 636 -39.15 -11.21 5.35
N THR A 637 -38.24 -11.12 4.38
CA THR A 637 -38.34 -10.19 3.24
C THR A 637 -38.08 -10.90 1.91
N SER A 638 -38.75 -10.48 0.85
CA SER A 638 -38.55 -10.97 -0.52
C SER A 638 -38.83 -9.85 -1.51
N GLY A 639 -37.84 -9.48 -2.33
CA GLY A 639 -38.00 -8.46 -3.38
C GLY A 639 -38.42 -7.08 -2.86
N GLY A 640 -37.93 -6.67 -1.69
CA GLY A 640 -38.27 -5.39 -1.05
C GLY A 640 -39.61 -5.36 -0.30
N ILE A 641 -40.31 -6.51 -0.21
CA ILE A 641 -41.55 -6.68 0.55
C ILE A 641 -41.26 -7.61 1.73
N GLY A 642 -41.68 -7.26 2.95
CA GLY A 642 -41.43 -8.09 4.12
C GLY A 642 -42.51 -8.10 5.18
N THR A 643 -42.29 -8.91 6.22
CA THR A 643 -43.07 -8.93 7.45
C THR A 643 -42.16 -9.12 8.66
N THR A 644 -42.54 -8.57 9.82
CA THR A 644 -41.95 -8.95 11.11
C THR A 644 -43.04 -9.55 11.99
N GLN A 645 -42.81 -10.75 12.50
CA GLN A 645 -43.74 -11.49 13.35
C GLN A 645 -43.07 -11.91 14.68
N MET A 646 -43.76 -11.67 15.79
CA MET A 646 -43.36 -12.20 17.09
C MET A 646 -43.64 -13.71 17.13
N THR A 647 -42.58 -14.50 17.10
CA THR A 647 -42.60 -15.95 16.92
C THR A 647 -42.22 -16.66 18.22
N ASP A 648 -42.99 -17.69 18.58
CA ASP A 648 -42.67 -18.63 19.66
C ASP A 648 -42.54 -20.07 19.11
N SER A 649 -42.24 -21.04 19.98
CA SER A 649 -42.10 -22.45 19.59
C SER A 649 -43.38 -23.12 19.07
N SER A 650 -44.54 -22.44 19.12
CA SER A 650 -45.81 -22.91 18.54
C SER A 650 -46.08 -22.36 17.14
N SER A 651 -45.39 -21.30 16.77
CA SER A 651 -45.49 -20.65 15.47
C SER A 651 -44.92 -21.57 14.39
N SER A 652 -45.52 -21.65 13.21
CA SER A 652 -45.04 -22.56 12.14
C SER A 652 -44.99 -21.92 10.76
N VAL A 653 -45.54 -20.71 10.64
CA VAL A 653 -45.68 -20.00 9.36
C VAL A 653 -45.42 -18.53 9.60
N ILE A 654 -44.59 -17.94 8.74
CA ILE A 654 -44.45 -16.50 8.59
C ILE A 654 -45.00 -16.11 7.22
N GLN A 655 -45.98 -15.21 7.20
CA GLN A 655 -46.65 -14.81 5.96
C GLN A 655 -46.10 -13.49 5.46
N ILE A 656 -45.40 -13.51 4.33
CA ILE A 656 -45.00 -12.29 3.62
C ILE A 656 -46.25 -11.76 2.91
N PRO A 657 -46.67 -10.51 3.19
CA PRO A 657 -47.79 -9.88 2.52
C PRO A 657 -47.36 -9.42 1.11
N LEU A 658 -47.05 -10.37 0.24
CA LEU A 658 -46.74 -10.07 -1.16
C LEU A 658 -47.87 -9.25 -1.77
N LEU A 659 -47.49 -8.28 -2.60
CA LEU A 659 -48.46 -7.41 -3.25
C LEU A 659 -49.41 -8.24 -4.11
N PRO A 660 -50.74 -8.07 -3.96
CA PRO A 660 -51.69 -8.85 -4.74
C PRO A 660 -51.54 -8.54 -6.23
N THR A 661 -51.56 -9.57 -7.07
CA THR A 661 -51.58 -9.41 -8.54
C THR A 661 -52.98 -9.12 -9.06
N SER A 662 -54.02 -9.29 -8.24
CA SER A 662 -55.41 -8.88 -8.48
C SER A 662 -56.19 -8.74 -7.16
N GLY A 663 -57.13 -7.79 -7.07
CA GLY A 663 -57.98 -7.60 -5.88
C GLY A 663 -57.40 -6.69 -4.80
N ASP A 664 -58.09 -6.59 -3.67
CA ASP A 664 -57.70 -5.75 -2.52
C ASP A 664 -56.52 -6.35 -1.75
N TRP A 665 -55.67 -5.48 -1.18
CA TRP A 665 -54.62 -5.86 -0.26
C TRP A 665 -55.08 -5.63 1.18
N ARG A 666 -55.32 -6.72 1.91
CA ARG A 666 -55.72 -6.69 3.32
C ARG A 666 -54.57 -7.20 4.19
N ILE A 667 -54.12 -6.37 5.14
CA ILE A 667 -53.10 -6.73 6.14
C ILE A 667 -53.83 -7.06 7.45
N SER A 668 -53.82 -8.34 7.80
CA SER A 668 -54.57 -8.89 8.93
C SER A 668 -53.89 -8.62 10.27
N SER A 669 -54.68 -8.53 11.35
CA SER A 669 -54.20 -8.34 12.74
C SER A 669 -52.99 -9.21 13.09
N GLY A 670 -51.98 -8.61 13.73
CA GLY A 670 -50.75 -9.29 14.17
C GLY A 670 -49.64 -9.37 13.13
N ASN A 671 -49.86 -8.84 11.91
CA ASN A 671 -48.85 -8.75 10.86
C ASN A 671 -48.42 -7.29 10.64
N THR A 672 -47.13 -7.08 10.47
CA THR A 672 -46.56 -5.80 10.04
C THR A 672 -45.94 -5.98 8.68
N ALA A 673 -46.59 -5.47 7.63
CA ALA A 673 -46.03 -5.44 6.28
C ALA A 673 -44.96 -4.35 6.16
N ILE A 674 -43.87 -4.62 5.44
CA ILE A 674 -42.80 -3.66 5.17
C ILE A 674 -42.61 -3.57 3.65
N LEU A 675 -42.62 -2.35 3.12
CA LEU A 675 -42.19 -2.04 1.77
C LEU A 675 -40.97 -1.13 1.87
N GLN A 676 -39.85 -1.54 1.29
CA GLN A 676 -38.59 -0.82 1.42
C GLN A 676 -37.89 -0.57 0.07
N ASP A 677 -37.25 0.59 -0.04
CA ASP A 677 -36.33 0.96 -1.13
C ASP A 677 -36.88 0.71 -2.54
N GLY A 678 -38.14 1.09 -2.79
CA GLY A 678 -38.81 0.76 -4.05
C GLY A 678 -40.14 1.47 -4.32
N ASN A 679 -40.62 1.29 -5.55
CA ASN A 679 -41.94 1.74 -5.99
C ASN A 679 -42.85 0.52 -6.18
N PHE A 680 -43.99 0.53 -5.51
CA PHE A 680 -44.91 -0.58 -5.44
C PHE A 680 -46.28 -0.15 -5.96
N THR A 681 -47.05 -1.08 -6.53
CA THR A 681 -48.39 -0.79 -7.03
C THR A 681 -49.31 -1.93 -6.67
N ILE A 682 -50.51 -1.62 -6.16
CA ILE A 682 -51.56 -2.62 -5.92
C ILE A 682 -52.79 -2.39 -6.81
N PRO A 683 -53.47 -3.47 -7.23
CA PRO A 683 -54.59 -3.39 -8.17
C PRO A 683 -55.93 -2.97 -7.52
N GLY A 684 -56.10 -3.15 -6.20
CA GLY A 684 -57.34 -2.90 -5.46
C GLY A 684 -57.15 -2.02 -4.20
N ASP A 685 -58.09 -2.09 -3.27
CA ASP A 685 -58.10 -1.29 -2.04
C ASP A 685 -56.99 -1.75 -1.07
N LEU A 686 -56.43 -0.83 -0.28
CA LEU A 686 -55.54 -1.13 0.84
C LEU A 686 -56.34 -1.09 2.14
N ILE A 687 -56.34 -2.18 2.90
CA ILE A 687 -57.07 -2.30 4.16
C ILE A 687 -56.13 -2.80 5.26
N ILE A 688 -55.96 -2.03 6.34
CA ILE A 688 -55.09 -2.40 7.46
C ILE A 688 -55.93 -2.61 8.71
N GLU A 689 -55.97 -3.84 9.22
CA GLU A 689 -56.78 -4.23 10.38
C GLU A 689 -56.18 -3.76 11.71
N SER A 690 -57.01 -3.70 12.75
CA SER A 690 -56.56 -3.40 14.12
C SER A 690 -55.40 -4.30 14.56
N GLY A 691 -54.32 -3.70 15.06
CA GLY A 691 -53.12 -4.45 15.48
C GLY A 691 -52.23 -4.93 14.34
N ALA A 692 -52.50 -4.52 13.09
CA ALA A 692 -51.61 -4.67 11.95
C ALA A 692 -50.97 -3.34 11.56
N ALA A 693 -49.88 -3.40 10.80
CA ALA A 693 -49.20 -2.22 10.29
C ALA A 693 -48.67 -2.40 8.86
N LEU A 694 -48.51 -1.29 8.13
CA LEU A 694 -47.75 -1.18 6.89
C LEU A 694 -46.69 -0.10 7.04
N TYR A 695 -45.42 -0.46 6.87
CA TYR A 695 -44.28 0.46 6.95
C TYR A 695 -43.77 0.73 5.53
N LEU A 696 -43.63 2.00 5.19
CA LEU A 696 -43.03 2.47 3.94
C LEU A 696 -41.68 3.11 4.27
N VAL A 697 -40.59 2.37 4.03
CA VAL A 697 -39.21 2.79 4.35
C VAL A 697 -38.50 3.18 3.06
N ARG A 698 -38.32 4.49 2.81
CA ARG A 698 -37.82 5.03 1.53
C ARG A 698 -38.55 4.44 0.31
N ALA A 699 -39.85 4.20 0.46
CA ALA A 699 -40.68 3.47 -0.48
C ALA A 699 -41.93 4.25 -0.87
N THR A 700 -42.39 4.06 -2.12
CA THR A 700 -43.63 4.64 -2.63
C THR A 700 -44.65 3.55 -2.94
N LEU A 701 -45.83 3.61 -2.33
CA LEU A 701 -46.98 2.77 -2.67
C LEU A 701 -47.96 3.53 -3.56
N MET A 702 -48.19 3.02 -4.76
CA MET A 702 -49.15 3.57 -5.73
C MET A 702 -50.47 2.80 -5.69
N LEU A 703 -51.56 3.53 -5.44
CA LEU A 703 -52.93 3.08 -5.54
C LEU A 703 -53.54 3.51 -6.89
N ASN A 704 -54.37 2.66 -7.49
CA ASN A 704 -55.12 3.02 -8.69
C ASN A 704 -56.16 4.10 -8.37
N SER A 705 -56.56 4.91 -9.35
CA SER A 705 -57.45 6.07 -9.13
C SER A 705 -58.84 5.75 -8.53
N ASN A 706 -59.27 4.49 -8.54
CA ASN A 706 -60.57 4.05 -8.04
C ASN A 706 -60.47 3.19 -6.77
N THR A 707 -59.29 3.13 -6.15
CA THR A 707 -59.08 2.31 -4.95
C THR A 707 -58.96 3.18 -3.71
N PHE A 708 -59.29 2.59 -2.57
CA PHE A 708 -59.31 3.26 -1.28
C PHE A 708 -58.24 2.72 -0.34
N TYR A 709 -57.65 3.60 0.45
CA TYR A 709 -56.96 3.23 1.68
C TYR A 709 -57.91 3.36 2.87
N THR A 710 -58.10 2.28 3.62
CA THR A 710 -58.91 2.23 4.84
C THR A 710 -58.08 1.68 6.02
N SER A 711 -58.08 2.39 7.15
CA SER A 711 -57.59 1.83 8.42
C SER A 711 -58.77 1.38 9.28
N GLU A 712 -58.79 0.09 9.66
CA GLU A 712 -59.71 -0.48 10.64
C GLU A 712 -59.08 -0.53 12.04
N GLY A 713 -58.25 0.47 12.38
CA GLY A 713 -57.46 0.52 13.63
C GLY A 713 -55.98 0.17 13.46
N GLY A 714 -55.56 -0.18 12.25
CA GLY A 714 -54.17 -0.48 11.91
C GLY A 714 -53.34 0.73 11.51
N GLN A 715 -52.02 0.56 11.47
CA GLN A 715 -51.07 1.65 11.25
C GLN A 715 -50.56 1.72 9.81
N LEU A 716 -50.52 2.91 9.23
CA LEU A 716 -49.66 3.21 8.07
C LEU A 716 -48.53 4.14 8.55
N PHE A 717 -47.30 3.67 8.46
CA PHE A 717 -46.11 4.38 8.96
C PHE A 717 -45.15 4.69 7.81
N GLY A 718 -44.61 5.90 7.80
CA GLY A 718 -43.57 6.33 6.85
C GLY A 718 -42.24 6.61 7.53
N GLU A 719 -41.16 6.17 6.91
CA GLU A 719 -39.79 6.64 7.14
C GLU A 719 -39.25 7.04 5.77
N ASP A 720 -39.38 8.33 5.42
CA ASP A 720 -39.25 8.82 4.03
C ASP A 720 -40.16 8.07 3.04
N GLY A 721 -41.36 7.67 3.50
CA GLY A 721 -42.31 6.87 2.73
C GLY A 721 -43.36 7.72 2.00
N SER A 722 -43.95 7.20 0.92
CA SER A 722 -45.05 7.87 0.22
C SER A 722 -46.20 6.94 -0.20
N ILE A 723 -47.43 7.42 -0.10
CA ILE A 723 -48.62 6.79 -0.71
C ILE A 723 -49.22 7.74 -1.74
N ILE A 724 -49.40 7.27 -2.98
CA ILE A 724 -49.81 8.09 -4.13
C ILE A 724 -51.01 7.47 -4.85
N GLY A 725 -51.97 8.29 -5.25
CA GLY A 725 -53.16 7.85 -5.98
C GLY A 725 -54.22 7.23 -5.09
N GLY A 726 -55.36 6.83 -5.67
CA GLY A 726 -56.52 6.37 -4.89
C GLY A 726 -57.13 7.46 -4.01
N ALA A 727 -57.78 7.08 -2.91
CA ALA A 727 -58.30 7.98 -1.88
C ALA A 727 -58.23 7.35 -0.47
N GLY A 728 -57.88 8.14 0.55
CA GLY A 728 -58.01 7.72 1.95
C GLY A 728 -59.46 7.87 2.42
N SER A 729 -60.09 6.80 2.89
CA SER A 729 -61.47 6.81 3.36
C SER A 729 -61.56 6.18 4.75
N HIS A 730 -61.74 7.01 5.77
CA HIS A 730 -61.88 6.56 7.15
C HIS A 730 -63.33 6.78 7.60
N GLY A 731 -63.98 5.70 8.07
CA GLY A 731 -65.39 5.67 8.44
C GLY A 731 -65.75 6.58 9.62
N SER A 732 -66.79 6.27 10.40
CA SER A 732 -67.25 7.16 11.49
C SER A 732 -66.26 7.38 12.65
N VAL A 733 -65.14 6.66 12.66
CA VAL A 733 -64.06 6.78 13.64
C VAL A 733 -62.74 6.84 12.87
N PHE A 734 -61.89 7.81 13.20
CA PHE A 734 -60.55 7.93 12.64
C PHE A 734 -59.52 7.29 13.58
N PRO A 735 -58.81 6.24 13.15
CA PRO A 735 -57.78 5.62 13.97
C PRO A 735 -56.60 6.57 14.20
N PRO A 736 -56.09 6.73 15.44
CA PRO A 736 -54.97 7.63 15.73
C PRO A 736 -53.67 7.30 14.98
N LEU A 737 -53.53 6.05 14.52
CA LEU A 737 -52.36 5.55 13.81
C LEU A 737 -52.60 5.39 12.29
N ALA A 738 -53.73 5.88 11.77
CA ALA A 738 -54.06 5.75 10.35
C ALA A 738 -53.01 6.38 9.42
N TYR A 739 -52.30 7.41 9.87
CA TYR A 739 -51.10 7.93 9.23
C TYR A 739 -50.11 8.38 10.31
N SER A 740 -48.87 7.93 10.22
CA SER A 740 -47.84 8.15 11.24
C SER A 740 -46.44 8.22 10.63
N GLY A 741 -45.50 8.86 11.33
CA GLY A 741 -44.10 8.98 10.88
C GLY A 741 -43.89 10.04 9.79
N ASP A 742 -42.74 9.98 9.11
CA ASP A 742 -42.41 10.85 7.97
C ASP A 742 -43.02 10.27 6.69
N LEU A 743 -44.33 10.47 6.55
CA LEU A 743 -45.13 9.93 5.46
C LEU A 743 -45.62 11.05 4.53
N THR A 744 -45.39 10.91 3.23
CA THR A 744 -45.96 11.77 2.19
C THR A 744 -47.25 11.16 1.64
N VAL A 745 -48.38 11.82 1.87
CA VAL A 745 -49.72 11.38 1.46
C VAL A 745 -50.18 12.21 0.26
N ASP A 746 -50.06 11.63 -0.94
CA ASP A 746 -50.53 12.23 -2.19
C ASP A 746 -51.77 11.51 -2.74
N GLN A 747 -52.84 11.60 -1.94
CA GLN A 747 -54.18 11.14 -2.30
C GLN A 747 -55.22 12.01 -1.58
N PRO A 748 -56.42 12.24 -2.14
CA PRO A 748 -57.51 12.87 -1.40
C PRO A 748 -57.87 12.02 -0.17
N VAL A 749 -58.05 12.64 1.00
CA VAL A 749 -58.38 11.93 2.25
C VAL A 749 -59.68 12.49 2.84
N GLU A 750 -60.62 11.61 3.16
CA GLU A 750 -61.83 11.93 3.92
C GLU A 750 -61.71 11.37 5.35
N VAL A 751 -61.87 12.26 6.33
CA VAL A 751 -61.77 11.96 7.77
C VAL A 751 -63.11 12.25 8.42
N ASN A 752 -63.79 11.21 8.90
CA ASN A 752 -64.92 11.34 9.80
C ASN A 752 -64.50 10.85 11.20
N CYS A 753 -64.84 11.59 12.26
CA CYS A 753 -64.46 11.22 13.62
C CYS A 753 -65.54 11.62 14.62
N THR A 754 -65.72 10.81 15.67
CA THR A 754 -66.63 11.07 16.80
C THR A 754 -65.94 11.76 17.98
N GLU A 755 -64.61 11.83 17.96
CA GLU A 755 -63.72 12.44 18.96
C GLU A 755 -62.53 13.09 18.25
N ASN A 756 -61.70 13.87 18.94
CA ASN A 756 -60.51 14.49 18.34
C ASN A 756 -59.57 13.44 17.74
N ALA A 757 -59.25 13.60 16.47
CA ALA A 757 -58.36 12.74 15.69
C ALA A 757 -56.97 13.38 15.52
N THR A 758 -55.95 12.55 15.32
CA THR A 758 -54.57 12.96 15.07
C THR A 758 -53.99 12.16 13.90
N ALA A 759 -53.18 12.80 13.06
CA ALA A 759 -52.43 12.15 12.00
C ALA A 759 -51.05 12.81 11.84
N ASP A 760 -50.04 12.05 11.44
CA ASP A 760 -48.72 12.60 11.10
C ASP A 760 -48.49 12.52 9.58
N GLY A 761 -47.66 13.43 9.06
CA GLY A 761 -47.18 13.39 7.68
C GLY A 761 -47.47 14.65 6.85
N ASN A 762 -47.13 14.58 5.57
CA ASN A 762 -47.22 15.65 4.58
C ASN A 762 -48.33 15.34 3.56
N PHE A 763 -49.47 16.02 3.69
CA PHE A 763 -50.65 15.81 2.84
C PHE A 763 -50.64 16.77 1.65
N LEU A 764 -50.48 16.22 0.44
CA LEU A 764 -50.33 17.02 -0.80
C LEU A 764 -51.65 17.20 -1.57
N SER A 765 -52.61 16.32 -1.32
CA SER A 765 -53.93 16.29 -1.98
C SER A 765 -55.06 16.74 -1.03
N PRO A 766 -56.31 16.97 -1.51
CA PRO A 766 -57.37 17.54 -0.69
C PRO A 766 -57.72 16.72 0.56
N LEU A 767 -57.89 17.39 1.70
CA LEU A 767 -58.25 16.80 3.00
C LEU A 767 -59.66 17.26 3.40
N THR A 768 -60.62 16.35 3.40
CA THR A 768 -62.03 16.62 3.76
C THR A 768 -62.32 16.14 5.18
N ILE A 769 -62.79 17.05 6.03
CA ILE A 769 -63.11 16.77 7.43
C ILE A 769 -64.63 16.75 7.62
N GLY A 770 -65.12 15.64 8.16
CA GLY A 770 -66.52 15.33 8.39
C GLY A 770 -67.18 16.20 9.47
N PRO A 771 -68.53 16.19 9.58
CA PRO A 771 -69.24 17.02 10.53
C PRO A 771 -68.82 16.76 11.99
N ASP A 772 -68.71 17.82 12.78
CA ASP A 772 -68.34 17.79 14.21
C ASP A 772 -66.99 17.08 14.54
N CYS A 773 -66.12 16.87 13.53
CA CYS A 773 -64.82 16.22 13.68
C CYS A 773 -63.68 17.25 13.85
N THR A 774 -62.79 17.04 14.82
CA THR A 774 -61.56 17.83 14.99
C THR A 774 -60.35 16.98 14.60
N LEU A 775 -59.54 17.41 13.63
CA LEU A 775 -58.32 16.69 13.21
C LEU A 775 -57.07 17.55 13.43
N THR A 776 -56.10 17.03 14.18
CA THR A 776 -54.78 17.65 14.32
C THR A 776 -53.78 16.92 13.43
N VAL A 777 -53.11 17.65 12.53
CA VAL A 777 -52.03 17.10 11.69
C VAL A 777 -50.68 17.54 12.23
N HIS A 778 -49.80 16.58 12.52
CA HIS A 778 -48.40 16.81 12.85
C HIS A 778 -47.56 16.64 11.59
N GLY A 779 -47.32 17.75 10.88
CA GLY A 779 -46.62 17.77 9.61
C GLY A 779 -47.06 18.96 8.75
N SER A 780 -47.31 18.73 7.47
CA SER A 780 -47.80 19.77 6.55
C SER A 780 -49.06 19.36 5.80
N VAL A 781 -49.91 20.33 5.47
CA VAL A 781 -51.07 20.15 4.59
C VAL A 781 -50.96 21.19 3.48
N ASN A 782 -50.64 20.72 2.29
CA ASN A 782 -50.42 21.55 1.10
C ASN A 782 -51.61 21.49 0.13
N GLY A 783 -52.50 20.48 0.27
CA GLY A 783 -53.75 20.36 -0.47
C GLY A 783 -54.88 21.23 0.11
N ASP A 784 -56.01 21.30 -0.62
CA ASP A 784 -57.20 22.02 -0.17
C ASP A 784 -57.82 21.36 1.07
N VAL A 785 -58.10 22.15 2.11
CA VAL A 785 -58.82 21.68 3.32
C VAL A 785 -60.30 22.01 3.21
N ILE A 786 -61.17 20.99 3.25
CA ILE A 786 -62.62 21.11 3.13
C ILE A 786 -63.27 20.73 4.46
N LEU A 787 -63.85 21.71 5.15
CA LEU A 787 -64.49 21.51 6.46
C LEU A 787 -66.01 21.38 6.33
N SER A 788 -66.56 20.30 6.87
CA SER A 788 -68.00 20.14 7.05
C SER A 788 -68.52 20.96 8.24
N THR A 789 -69.84 20.98 8.43
CA THR A 789 -70.45 21.75 9.53
C THR A 789 -69.96 21.24 10.89
N GLY A 790 -69.39 22.12 11.70
CA GLY A 790 -68.86 21.77 13.03
C GLY A 790 -67.45 21.19 13.04
N ALA A 791 -66.83 20.99 11.88
CA ALA A 791 -65.47 20.49 11.76
C ALA A 791 -64.42 21.57 12.07
N SER A 792 -63.27 21.18 12.60
CA SER A 792 -62.14 22.08 12.87
C SER A 792 -60.77 21.47 12.66
#